data_AF-A0A8T2XF35-F1
#
_entry.id   AF-A0A8T2XF35-F1
#
_cell.length_a   1.000
_cell.length_b   1.000
_cell.length_c   1.000
_cell.angle_alpha   90.00
_cell.angle_beta   90.00
_cell.angle_gamma   90.00
#
_symmetry.space_group_name_H-M   'P 1'
#
loop_
_entity.id
_entity.type
_entity.pdbx_description
1 polymer ?
#
loop_
_entity_poly.entity_id
_entity_poly.type
_entity_poly.pdbx_seq_one_letter_code
_entity_poly.pdbx_strand_id
1 'polypeptide(L)'
;MLSTLKQYFGYANFRAYQKEVIDQILDKRDCLAVMATGSGKSLCYQVPPLLLEKTAVVISPLISLMQDQVMSLKQRGIRAEFLGSAQTDGSVHTKAQTGHFHLLFMTPEKACSTPLSFWLKLLEAGICLFAVDEAHCISEWGHDFRVEYKQLDKLRDVLLEVPFVALTATATEKVRIDIINSLKMNNPYVAVGSFDRKNLFYGVKHFNRSLQFVDELVQEISKYARKAGSTIIYCTTIKDVEQIHKSLKEAGIKTGIYHGQMSSKAREESHRSFVRDELLVMVATIAFGMGIDKPNIRQVIHYGCPKSIESYYQESGRCGRDGIPSVCWLYYTRADFAKADFYCGGLRTENQRRAVMESLMAAQHYCSLTTCRRKFLLSYFGEKFSAEKCGNCDNCMVSKRERDMSKESFLLMSCIQSCEGNWGLNMPVDVLRGSRAKKILNAHFDKLPFHGLGKDYSSNWWKSLAYQLISHGYLMETFRDTYKFVRVSPKGKQYIQSARPDHQPALILPLTDEMVEDEEQQCTTGGVGELNSMATLECEQLSEAEARIFHMLLDERTKLAKSIGTAPYAVCGDQTIKKIALVRPSTKARLANIDGVNQHLVVRHGDYLLQTIRDLSQELNLSLDGGANLQTANTRKANQVPNHKKLTPAKLDAWKMWHENGLPIQKIAVFLDKIYNYML
;
A
#
# COMPACT_ATOMS: atom_id res chain seq x y z
N MET A 1 13.05 -26.97 -2.66
CA MET A 1 12.30 -25.71 -2.51
C MET A 1 13.18 -24.52 -2.11
N LEU A 2 13.82 -24.51 -0.92
CA LEU A 2 14.70 -23.38 -0.51
C LEU A 2 15.91 -23.18 -1.44
N SER A 3 16.50 -24.27 -1.96
CA SER A 3 17.55 -24.22 -2.97
C SER A 3 17.11 -23.46 -4.23
N THR A 4 15.95 -23.80 -4.78
CA THR A 4 15.33 -23.12 -5.93
C THR A 4 15.04 -21.64 -5.64
N LEU A 5 14.51 -21.35 -4.45
CA LEU A 5 14.26 -19.97 -4.02
C LEU A 5 15.56 -19.14 -4.02
N LYS A 6 16.63 -19.68 -3.41
CA LYS A 6 17.94 -19.01 -3.37
C LYS A 6 18.56 -18.90 -4.77
N GLN A 7 18.52 -19.96 -5.58
CA GLN A 7 19.13 -19.99 -6.90
C GLN A 7 18.53 -18.95 -7.86
N TYR A 8 17.21 -18.94 -8.00
CA TYR A 8 16.52 -18.12 -9.00
C TYR A 8 16.10 -16.74 -8.49
N PHE A 9 15.76 -16.63 -7.21
CA PHE A 9 15.24 -15.39 -6.63
C PHE A 9 16.20 -14.72 -5.64
N GLY A 10 17.24 -15.44 -5.20
CA GLY A 10 18.23 -14.93 -4.24
C GLY A 10 17.75 -14.88 -2.80
N TYR A 11 16.53 -15.33 -2.49
CA TYR A 11 15.99 -15.23 -1.12
C TYR A 11 16.40 -16.41 -0.25
N ALA A 12 16.80 -16.12 0.99
CA ALA A 12 17.18 -17.14 1.97
C ALA A 12 15.98 -17.90 2.53
N ASN A 13 14.83 -17.21 2.70
CA ASN A 13 13.63 -17.76 3.34
C ASN A 13 12.36 -17.31 2.62
N PHE A 14 11.31 -18.13 2.71
CA PHE A 14 9.96 -17.74 2.35
C PHE A 14 9.37 -16.76 3.36
N ARG A 15 8.53 -15.85 2.87
CA ARG A 15 7.65 -15.03 3.72
C ARG A 15 6.46 -15.87 4.19
N ALA A 16 5.74 -15.37 5.19
CA ALA A 16 4.54 -16.02 5.73
C ALA A 16 3.56 -16.41 4.60
N TYR A 17 2.92 -17.57 4.75
CA TYR A 17 1.97 -18.17 3.80
C TYR A 17 2.53 -18.61 2.44
N GLN A 18 3.69 -18.12 2.00
CA GLN A 18 4.21 -18.50 0.68
C GLN A 18 4.53 -19.99 0.60
N LYS A 19 5.28 -20.51 1.57
CA LYS A 19 5.68 -21.92 1.59
C LYS A 19 4.45 -22.82 1.69
N GLU A 20 3.53 -22.52 2.60
CA GLU A 20 2.29 -23.29 2.81
C GLU A 20 1.46 -23.36 1.52
N VAL A 21 1.27 -22.24 0.82
CA VAL A 21 0.54 -22.22 -0.46
C VAL A 21 1.29 -23.04 -1.52
N ILE A 22 2.62 -22.93 -1.61
CA ILE A 22 3.41 -23.72 -2.55
C ILE A 22 3.30 -25.22 -2.25
N ASP A 23 3.39 -25.63 -0.98
CA ASP A 23 3.25 -27.03 -0.56
C ASP A 23 1.87 -27.59 -1.00
N GLN A 24 0.78 -26.84 -0.79
CA GLN A 24 -0.56 -27.24 -1.23
C GLN A 24 -0.68 -27.36 -2.76
N ILE A 25 -0.03 -26.46 -3.51
CA ILE A 25 0.00 -26.53 -4.98
C ILE A 25 0.76 -27.79 -5.44
N LEU A 26 1.88 -28.12 -4.80
CA LEU A 26 2.66 -29.32 -5.11
C LEU A 26 1.88 -30.61 -4.80
N ASP A 27 1.01 -30.57 -3.79
CA ASP A 27 0.05 -31.64 -3.47
C ASP A 27 -1.16 -31.69 -4.42
N LYS A 28 -1.13 -30.92 -5.52
CA LYS A 28 -2.19 -30.78 -6.53
C LYS A 28 -3.53 -30.30 -5.97
N ARG A 29 -3.52 -29.54 -4.86
CA ARG A 29 -4.73 -28.96 -4.28
C ARG A 29 -4.99 -27.57 -4.84
N ASP A 30 -6.26 -27.30 -5.17
CA ASP A 30 -6.70 -25.94 -5.51
C ASP A 30 -6.43 -24.98 -4.35
N CYS A 31 -6.08 -23.73 -4.66
CA CYS A 31 -5.65 -22.76 -3.65
C CYS A 31 -6.24 -21.36 -3.92
N LEU A 32 -6.74 -20.70 -2.88
CA LEU A 32 -7.06 -19.27 -2.88
C LEU A 32 -6.12 -18.55 -1.92
N ALA A 33 -5.22 -17.72 -2.46
CA ALA A 33 -4.29 -16.91 -1.68
C ALA A 33 -4.68 -15.43 -1.70
N VAL A 34 -5.15 -14.92 -0.57
CA VAL A 34 -5.44 -13.50 -0.35
C VAL A 34 -4.33 -12.91 0.51
N MET A 35 -3.43 -12.13 -0.10
CA MET A 35 -2.26 -11.59 0.60
C MET A 35 -1.99 -10.16 0.16
N ALA A 36 -1.56 -9.28 1.07
CA ALA A 36 -1.27 -7.87 0.77
C ALA A 36 -0.45 -7.63 -0.50
N THR A 37 -0.59 -6.45 -1.10
CA THR A 37 0.36 -5.98 -2.13
C THR A 37 1.79 -6.04 -1.60
N GLY A 38 2.76 -6.44 -2.43
CA GLY A 38 4.15 -6.57 -1.99
C GLY A 38 4.45 -7.74 -1.06
N SER A 39 3.48 -8.59 -0.67
CA SER A 39 3.73 -9.80 0.14
C SER A 39 4.54 -10.87 -0.61
N GLY A 40 4.61 -10.78 -1.93
CA GLY A 40 5.32 -11.74 -2.79
C GLY A 40 4.42 -12.88 -3.30
N LYS A 41 3.12 -12.61 -3.54
CA LYS A 41 2.16 -13.58 -4.10
C LYS A 41 2.67 -14.31 -5.35
N SER A 42 3.41 -13.61 -6.22
CA SER A 42 3.91 -14.19 -7.47
C SER A 42 4.83 -15.39 -7.25
N LEU A 43 5.56 -15.44 -6.13
CA LEU A 43 6.38 -16.61 -5.80
C LEU A 43 5.55 -17.89 -5.63
N CYS A 44 4.30 -17.78 -5.21
CA CYS A 44 3.42 -18.94 -5.03
C CYS A 44 3.15 -19.68 -6.35
N TYR A 45 3.10 -18.97 -7.49
CA TYR A 45 2.96 -19.60 -8.81
C TYR A 45 4.27 -19.67 -9.61
N GLN A 46 5.30 -18.91 -9.24
CA GLN A 46 6.60 -18.91 -9.94
C GLN A 46 7.55 -20.01 -9.47
N VAL A 47 7.46 -20.47 -8.22
CA VAL A 47 8.34 -21.53 -7.68
C VAL A 47 7.95 -22.94 -8.13
N PRO A 48 6.67 -23.36 -8.10
CA PRO A 48 6.28 -24.71 -8.50
C PRO A 48 6.79 -25.19 -9.88
N PRO A 49 6.69 -24.40 -10.98
CA PRO A 49 7.16 -24.87 -12.29
C PRO A 49 8.67 -25.14 -12.34
N LEU A 50 9.46 -24.48 -11.50
CA LEU A 50 10.91 -24.66 -11.38
C LEU A 50 11.30 -25.89 -10.55
N LEU A 51 10.37 -26.44 -9.77
CA LEU A 51 10.58 -27.68 -9.00
C LEU A 51 10.15 -28.90 -9.80
N LEU A 52 9.07 -28.76 -10.56
CA LEU A 52 8.43 -29.84 -11.30
C LEU A 52 8.91 -29.93 -12.76
N GLU A 53 9.67 -28.95 -13.24
CA GLU A 53 10.11 -28.82 -14.64
C GLU A 53 8.94 -28.93 -15.63
N LYS A 54 7.83 -28.27 -15.28
CA LYS A 54 6.56 -28.23 -16.04
C LYS A 54 6.10 -26.79 -16.21
N THR A 55 5.18 -26.54 -17.14
CA THR A 55 4.66 -25.19 -17.37
C THR A 55 3.63 -24.80 -16.31
N ALA A 56 3.74 -23.60 -15.76
CA ALA A 56 2.67 -22.90 -15.07
C ALA A 56 1.99 -21.94 -16.04
N VAL A 57 0.66 -22.04 -16.18
CA VAL A 57 -0.12 -21.08 -16.96
C VAL A 57 -0.66 -20.02 -16.01
N VAL A 58 -0.44 -18.74 -16.30
CA VAL A 58 -0.83 -17.62 -15.43
C VAL A 58 -1.75 -16.68 -16.19
N ILE A 59 -2.98 -16.54 -15.73
CA ILE A 59 -3.95 -15.58 -16.24
C ILE A 59 -3.76 -14.26 -15.53
N SER A 60 -3.58 -13.18 -16.29
CA SER A 60 -3.38 -11.83 -15.77
C SER A 60 -4.21 -10.82 -16.56
N PRO A 61 -4.79 -9.79 -15.92
CA PRO A 61 -5.77 -8.93 -16.57
C PRO A 61 -5.13 -7.92 -17.52
N LEU A 62 -3.82 -7.69 -17.43
CA LEU A 62 -3.14 -6.61 -18.16
C LEU A 62 -1.86 -7.06 -18.83
N ILE A 63 -1.74 -6.71 -20.11
CA ILE A 63 -0.56 -6.98 -20.93
C ILE A 63 0.70 -6.36 -20.34
N SER A 64 0.63 -5.12 -19.85
CA SER A 64 1.79 -4.44 -19.26
C SER A 64 2.33 -5.18 -18.03
N LEU A 65 1.44 -5.73 -17.20
CA LEU A 65 1.84 -6.50 -16.01
C LEU A 65 2.52 -7.81 -16.42
N MET A 66 2.00 -8.50 -17.43
CA MET A 66 2.62 -9.70 -17.97
C MET A 66 4.01 -9.39 -18.54
N GLN A 67 4.16 -8.30 -19.30
CA GLN A 67 5.43 -7.88 -19.87
C GLN A 67 6.48 -7.58 -18.79
N ASP A 68 6.11 -6.87 -17.72
CA ASP A 68 7.00 -6.59 -16.58
C ASP A 68 7.44 -7.88 -15.88
N GLN A 69 6.52 -8.82 -15.62
CA GLN A 69 6.84 -10.12 -15.02
C GLN A 69 7.77 -10.93 -15.92
N VAL A 70 7.46 -11.04 -17.22
CA VAL A 70 8.29 -11.77 -18.19
C VAL A 70 9.69 -11.17 -18.26
N MET A 71 9.81 -9.84 -18.31
CA MET A 71 11.11 -9.16 -18.29
C MET A 71 11.91 -9.52 -17.04
N SER A 72 11.29 -9.43 -15.86
CA SER A 72 11.97 -9.75 -14.60
C SER A 72 12.36 -11.23 -14.48
N LEU A 73 11.53 -12.15 -14.97
CA LEU A 73 11.79 -13.59 -14.94
C LEU A 73 12.95 -13.97 -15.87
N LYS A 74 13.01 -13.39 -17.08
CA LYS A 74 14.13 -13.60 -18.02
C LYS A 74 15.46 -13.15 -17.42
N GLN A 75 15.49 -12.03 -16.66
CA GLN A 75 16.70 -11.58 -15.96
C GLN A 75 17.14 -12.49 -14.81
N ARG A 76 16.29 -13.44 -14.39
CA ARG A 76 16.61 -14.48 -13.41
C ARG A 76 16.96 -15.83 -14.06
N GLY A 77 17.04 -15.88 -15.39
CA GLY A 77 17.26 -17.12 -16.13
C GLY A 77 16.04 -18.05 -16.20
N ILE A 78 14.84 -17.53 -15.89
CA ILE A 78 13.60 -18.31 -15.97
C ILE A 78 13.00 -18.15 -17.37
N ARG A 79 12.72 -19.27 -18.04
CA ARG A 79 11.99 -19.32 -19.31
C ARG A 79 10.54 -18.89 -19.11
N ALA A 80 10.23 -17.64 -19.42
CA ALA A 80 8.89 -17.09 -19.32
C ALA A 80 8.50 -16.34 -20.60
N GLU A 81 7.24 -16.41 -20.98
CA GLU A 81 6.71 -15.65 -22.12
C GLU A 81 5.21 -15.39 -21.93
N PHE A 82 4.64 -14.46 -22.71
CA PHE A 82 3.20 -14.22 -22.75
C PHE A 82 2.60 -14.55 -24.12
N LEU A 83 1.33 -14.96 -24.13
CA LEU A 83 0.50 -15.11 -25.32
C LEU A 83 -0.64 -14.09 -25.29
N GLY A 84 -0.73 -13.29 -26.35
CA GLY A 84 -1.75 -12.24 -26.47
C GLY A 84 -1.57 -11.44 -27.77
N SER A 85 -2.40 -10.43 -27.96
CA SER A 85 -2.36 -9.57 -29.15
C SER A 85 -1.06 -8.78 -29.30
N ALA A 86 -0.34 -8.53 -28.21
CA ALA A 86 0.94 -7.82 -28.21
C ALA A 86 2.16 -8.72 -28.48
N GLN A 87 1.98 -10.03 -28.72
CA GLN A 87 3.09 -10.95 -29.00
C GLN A 87 3.48 -10.87 -30.47
N THR A 88 4.73 -10.52 -30.75
CA THR A 88 5.26 -10.37 -32.12
C THR A 88 6.04 -11.59 -32.60
N ASP A 89 6.54 -12.44 -31.69
CA ASP A 89 7.26 -13.66 -32.06
C ASP A 89 6.28 -14.81 -32.33
N GLY A 90 6.11 -15.16 -33.61
CA GLY A 90 5.24 -16.24 -34.05
C GLY A 90 5.65 -17.63 -33.55
N SER A 91 6.91 -17.83 -33.13
CA SER A 91 7.39 -19.12 -32.61
C SER A 91 6.90 -19.44 -31.20
N VAL A 92 6.46 -18.41 -30.45
CA VAL A 92 6.02 -18.55 -29.05
C VAL A 92 4.84 -19.50 -28.92
N HIS A 93 3.90 -19.46 -29.88
CA HIS A 93 2.72 -20.34 -29.84
C HIS A 93 3.12 -21.82 -29.89
N THR A 94 4.00 -22.20 -30.83
CA THR A 94 4.47 -23.58 -30.96
C THR A 94 5.33 -24.01 -29.77
N LYS A 95 6.24 -23.14 -29.32
CA LYS A 95 7.07 -23.38 -28.11
C LYS A 95 6.22 -23.55 -26.85
N ALA A 96 5.12 -22.81 -26.74
CA ALA A 96 4.18 -22.98 -25.64
C ALA A 96 3.53 -24.36 -25.69
N GLN A 97 3.03 -24.81 -26.86
CA GLN A 97 2.41 -26.14 -26.99
C GLN A 97 3.35 -27.29 -26.62
N THR A 98 4.66 -27.13 -26.80
CA THR A 98 5.67 -28.14 -26.47
C THR A 98 6.23 -28.02 -25.04
N GLY A 99 5.63 -27.19 -24.17
CA GLY A 99 6.07 -27.04 -22.78
C GLY A 99 7.42 -26.35 -22.60
N HIS A 100 7.86 -25.53 -23.56
CA HIS A 100 9.18 -24.89 -23.52
C HIS A 100 9.34 -23.83 -22.41
N PHE A 101 8.24 -23.33 -21.83
CA PHE A 101 8.29 -22.26 -20.83
C PHE A 101 7.97 -22.79 -19.43
N HIS A 102 8.71 -22.31 -18.42
CA HIS A 102 8.34 -22.53 -17.02
C HIS A 102 7.09 -21.73 -16.67
N LEU A 103 6.96 -20.50 -17.18
CA LEU A 103 5.79 -19.65 -16.99
C LEU A 103 5.25 -19.15 -18.33
N LEU A 104 3.96 -19.35 -18.54
CA LEU A 104 3.23 -18.87 -19.71
C LEU A 104 2.09 -17.96 -19.28
N PHE A 105 2.22 -16.67 -19.56
CA PHE A 105 1.21 -15.68 -19.22
C PHE A 105 0.17 -15.53 -20.33
N MET A 106 -1.10 -15.37 -19.98
CA MET A 106 -2.20 -15.12 -20.91
C MET A 106 -3.18 -14.09 -20.33
N THR A 107 -3.85 -13.34 -21.21
CA THR A 107 -5.05 -12.60 -20.81
C THR A 107 -6.25 -13.56 -20.69
N PRO A 108 -7.28 -13.25 -19.90
CA PRO A 108 -8.47 -14.11 -19.80
C PRO A 108 -9.15 -14.31 -21.17
N GLU A 109 -9.22 -13.27 -22.01
CA GLU A 109 -9.77 -13.36 -23.37
C GLU A 109 -8.96 -14.34 -24.22
N LYS A 110 -7.62 -14.32 -24.10
CA LYS A 110 -6.75 -15.20 -24.86
C LYS A 110 -6.89 -16.65 -24.39
N ALA A 111 -6.96 -16.89 -23.08
CA ALA A 111 -7.15 -18.23 -22.54
C ALA A 111 -8.48 -18.85 -23.02
N CYS A 112 -9.57 -18.09 -22.97
CA CYS A 112 -10.89 -18.55 -23.41
C CYS A 112 -11.03 -18.75 -24.92
N SER A 113 -10.33 -17.95 -25.74
CA SER A 113 -10.35 -18.07 -27.21
C SER A 113 -9.36 -19.10 -27.77
N THR A 114 -8.48 -19.64 -26.93
CA THR A 114 -7.48 -20.62 -27.35
C THR A 114 -8.14 -21.99 -27.59
N PRO A 115 -7.90 -22.64 -28.75
CA PRO A 115 -8.60 -23.87 -29.11
C PRO A 115 -8.23 -25.03 -28.17
N LEU A 116 -9.16 -25.96 -27.98
CA LEU A 116 -8.96 -27.14 -27.12
C LEU A 116 -7.70 -27.95 -27.50
N SER A 117 -7.39 -28.04 -28.79
CA SER A 117 -6.19 -28.73 -29.28
C SER A 117 -4.88 -28.14 -28.77
N PHE A 118 -4.84 -26.83 -28.45
CA PHE A 118 -3.68 -26.22 -27.79
C PHE A 118 -3.55 -26.70 -26.36
N TRP A 119 -4.64 -26.68 -25.60
CA TRP A 119 -4.65 -27.08 -24.19
C TRP A 119 -4.28 -28.56 -24.02
N LEU A 120 -4.78 -29.42 -24.90
CA LEU A 120 -4.44 -30.86 -24.89
C LEU A 120 -2.94 -31.10 -25.14
N LYS A 121 -2.35 -30.43 -26.14
CA LYS A 121 -0.91 -30.53 -26.43
C LYS A 121 -0.05 -30.02 -25.27
N LEU A 122 -0.43 -28.87 -24.70
CA LEU A 122 0.29 -28.31 -23.55
C LEU A 122 0.14 -29.20 -22.31
N LEU A 123 -1.03 -29.82 -22.09
CA LEU A 123 -1.26 -30.76 -21.00
C LEU A 123 -0.39 -32.02 -21.15
N GLU A 124 -0.26 -32.54 -22.37
CA GLU A 124 0.64 -33.66 -22.70
C GLU A 124 2.11 -33.32 -22.44
N ALA A 125 2.54 -32.09 -22.79
CA ALA A 125 3.88 -31.60 -22.48
C ALA A 125 4.10 -31.39 -20.96
N GLY A 126 3.04 -31.05 -20.22
CA GLY A 126 3.00 -31.00 -18.76
C GLY A 126 2.68 -29.62 -18.20
N ILE A 127 1.50 -29.52 -17.57
CA ILE A 127 1.07 -28.34 -16.80
C ILE A 127 1.14 -28.68 -15.30
N CYS A 128 1.78 -27.82 -14.49
CA CYS A 128 1.85 -28.00 -13.04
C CYS A 128 0.77 -27.23 -12.27
N LEU A 129 0.30 -26.09 -12.79
CA LEU A 129 -0.77 -25.30 -12.19
C LEU A 129 -1.40 -24.36 -13.21
N PHE A 130 -2.64 -23.97 -12.93
CA PHE A 130 -3.36 -22.90 -13.62
C PHE A 130 -3.62 -21.76 -12.63
N ALA A 131 -2.82 -20.70 -12.69
CA ALA A 131 -2.93 -19.56 -11.81
C ALA A 131 -3.82 -18.47 -12.41
N VAL A 132 -4.68 -17.90 -11.59
CA VAL A 132 -5.51 -16.73 -11.89
C VAL A 132 -5.04 -15.60 -10.98
N ASP A 133 -4.21 -14.70 -11.53
CA ASP A 133 -3.74 -13.51 -10.83
C ASP A 133 -4.79 -12.40 -10.90
N GLU A 134 -4.78 -11.53 -9.88
CA GLU A 134 -5.83 -10.53 -9.64
C GLU A 134 -7.25 -11.13 -9.68
N ALA A 135 -7.44 -12.29 -9.05
CA ALA A 135 -8.69 -13.07 -9.07
C ALA A 135 -9.93 -12.30 -8.59
N HIS A 136 -9.77 -11.16 -7.90
CA HIS A 136 -10.89 -10.30 -7.53
C HIS A 136 -11.69 -9.78 -8.74
N CYS A 137 -11.10 -9.75 -9.94
CA CYS A 137 -11.79 -9.39 -11.18
C CYS A 137 -12.93 -10.34 -11.57
N ILE A 138 -12.97 -11.56 -11.00
CA ILE A 138 -14.06 -12.53 -11.25
C ILE A 138 -15.38 -12.06 -10.62
N SER A 139 -15.29 -11.40 -9.47
CA SER A 139 -16.46 -11.10 -8.65
C SER A 139 -17.12 -9.79 -9.05
N GLU A 140 -18.45 -9.79 -9.16
CA GLU A 140 -19.24 -8.55 -9.35
C GLU A 140 -19.22 -7.66 -8.11
N TRP A 141 -18.86 -8.23 -6.95
CA TRP A 141 -18.60 -7.50 -5.71
C TRP A 141 -17.16 -6.97 -5.64
N GLY A 142 -16.33 -7.30 -6.63
CA GLY A 142 -14.99 -6.76 -6.81
C GLY A 142 -15.01 -5.38 -7.48
N HIS A 143 -13.95 -4.60 -7.28
CA HIS A 143 -13.83 -3.21 -7.77
C HIS A 143 -13.37 -3.07 -9.24
N ASP A 144 -13.03 -4.19 -9.90
CA ASP A 144 -12.64 -4.28 -11.32
C ASP A 144 -13.21 -5.54 -11.99
N PHE A 145 -14.53 -5.72 -11.91
CA PHE A 145 -15.21 -6.89 -12.49
C PHE A 145 -14.97 -7.02 -14.01
N ARG A 146 -14.63 -8.23 -14.46
CA ARG A 146 -14.45 -8.60 -15.88
C ARG A 146 -15.19 -9.89 -16.20
N VAL A 147 -16.00 -9.86 -17.25
CA VAL A 147 -16.88 -10.98 -17.61
C VAL A 147 -16.08 -12.19 -18.08
N GLU A 148 -14.93 -11.98 -18.72
CA GLU A 148 -14.09 -13.01 -19.32
C GLU A 148 -13.44 -13.90 -18.26
N TYR A 149 -13.20 -13.36 -17.06
CA TYR A 149 -12.72 -14.11 -15.91
C TYR A 149 -13.72 -15.17 -15.44
N LYS A 150 -15.04 -14.90 -15.53
CA LYS A 150 -16.09 -15.88 -15.19
C LYS A 150 -16.09 -17.08 -16.14
N GLN A 151 -15.53 -16.95 -17.34
CA GLN A 151 -15.50 -18.02 -18.35
C GLN A 151 -14.33 -18.99 -18.19
N LEU A 152 -13.39 -18.70 -17.27
CA LEU A 152 -12.25 -19.57 -16.98
C LEU A 152 -12.68 -20.90 -16.37
N ASP A 153 -13.90 -20.98 -15.83
CA ASP A 153 -14.52 -22.20 -15.31
C ASP A 153 -14.62 -23.31 -16.37
N LYS A 154 -14.74 -22.95 -17.65
CA LYS A 154 -14.78 -23.88 -18.79
C LYS A 154 -13.48 -24.66 -18.95
N LEU A 155 -12.35 -24.12 -18.48
CA LEU A 155 -11.06 -24.82 -18.53
C LEU A 155 -10.96 -25.90 -17.44
N ARG A 156 -11.81 -25.88 -16.41
CA ARG A 156 -11.83 -26.88 -15.35
C ARG A 156 -12.09 -28.29 -15.89
N ASP A 157 -12.97 -28.41 -16.89
CA ASP A 157 -13.35 -29.67 -17.52
C ASP A 157 -12.20 -30.28 -18.37
N VAL A 158 -11.28 -29.43 -18.82
CA VAL A 158 -10.10 -29.83 -19.62
C VAL A 158 -8.91 -30.12 -18.73
N LEU A 159 -8.72 -29.31 -17.68
CA LEU A 159 -7.55 -29.32 -16.80
C LEU A 159 -7.85 -30.06 -15.49
N LEU A 160 -8.45 -31.25 -15.57
CA LEU A 160 -9.00 -31.98 -14.41
C LEU A 160 -7.99 -32.27 -13.29
N GLU A 161 -6.74 -32.64 -13.62
CA GLU A 161 -5.71 -32.92 -12.61
C GLU A 161 -4.83 -31.73 -12.26
N VAL A 162 -5.03 -30.58 -12.91
CA VAL A 162 -4.22 -29.39 -12.68
C VAL A 162 -4.84 -28.58 -11.55
N PRO A 163 -4.06 -28.18 -10.52
CA PRO A 163 -4.57 -27.32 -9.46
C PRO A 163 -4.85 -25.91 -9.99
N PHE A 164 -6.03 -25.39 -9.68
CA PHE A 164 -6.41 -24.00 -9.91
C PHE A 164 -5.95 -23.15 -8.73
N VAL A 165 -5.21 -22.09 -8.99
CA VAL A 165 -4.63 -21.21 -7.98
C VAL A 165 -5.12 -19.79 -8.20
N ALA A 166 -5.99 -19.29 -7.34
CA ALA A 166 -6.47 -17.92 -7.39
C ALA A 166 -5.64 -17.03 -6.43
N LEU A 167 -5.13 -15.90 -6.92
CA LEU A 167 -4.36 -14.96 -6.11
C LEU A 167 -4.93 -13.56 -6.21
N THR A 168 -5.04 -12.86 -5.08
CA THR A 168 -5.48 -11.46 -5.07
C THR A 168 -4.96 -10.70 -3.85
N ALA A 169 -4.82 -9.38 -3.97
CA ALA A 169 -4.44 -8.51 -2.87
C ALA A 169 -5.62 -8.03 -2.03
N THR A 170 -6.80 -8.01 -2.61
CA THR A 170 -8.00 -7.35 -2.07
C THR A 170 -9.19 -8.25 -2.31
N ALA A 171 -9.59 -9.02 -1.30
CA ALA A 171 -10.81 -9.82 -1.35
C ALA A 171 -11.45 -9.93 0.04
N THR A 172 -12.63 -9.30 0.17
CA THR A 172 -13.53 -9.50 1.29
C THR A 172 -14.06 -10.95 1.29
N GLU A 173 -14.67 -11.38 2.39
CA GLU A 173 -15.22 -12.74 2.51
C GLU A 173 -16.20 -13.08 1.39
N LYS A 174 -17.09 -12.15 1.04
CA LYS A 174 -18.04 -12.30 -0.07
C LYS A 174 -17.32 -12.52 -1.41
N VAL A 175 -16.27 -11.73 -1.69
CA VAL A 175 -15.47 -11.87 -2.91
C VAL A 175 -14.73 -13.20 -2.95
N ARG A 176 -14.21 -13.68 -1.81
CA ARG A 176 -13.52 -14.99 -1.74
C ARG A 176 -14.44 -16.14 -2.12
N ILE A 177 -15.67 -16.16 -1.59
CA ILE A 177 -16.67 -17.20 -1.89
C ILE A 177 -17.03 -17.16 -3.38
N ASP A 178 -17.21 -15.97 -3.95
CA ASP A 178 -17.55 -15.79 -5.36
C ASP A 178 -16.43 -16.29 -6.30
N ILE A 179 -15.16 -16.04 -5.96
CA ILE A 179 -14.00 -16.58 -6.70
C ILE A 179 -14.00 -18.11 -6.70
N ILE A 180 -14.18 -18.73 -5.52
CA ILE A 180 -14.17 -20.19 -5.35
C ILE A 180 -15.26 -20.84 -6.21
N ASN A 181 -16.48 -20.29 -6.13
CA ASN A 181 -17.63 -20.81 -6.87
C ASN A 181 -17.47 -20.60 -8.37
N SER A 182 -17.04 -19.40 -8.78
CA SER A 182 -16.89 -19.05 -10.20
C SER A 182 -15.79 -19.86 -10.89
N LEU A 183 -14.68 -20.18 -10.22
CA LEU A 183 -13.63 -21.04 -10.77
C LEU A 183 -13.90 -22.54 -10.60
N LYS A 184 -15.03 -22.92 -9.98
CA LYS A 184 -15.38 -24.30 -9.63
C LYS A 184 -14.24 -25.00 -8.89
N MET A 185 -13.65 -24.31 -7.91
CA MET A 185 -12.50 -24.85 -7.18
C MET A 185 -12.92 -26.01 -6.28
N ASN A 186 -12.15 -27.10 -6.29
CA ASN A 186 -12.45 -28.30 -5.53
C ASN A 186 -11.77 -28.28 -4.16
N ASN A 187 -12.55 -28.08 -3.09
CA ASN A 187 -12.09 -28.03 -1.69
C ASN A 187 -10.76 -27.25 -1.51
N PRO A 188 -10.72 -25.98 -1.95
CA PRO A 188 -9.46 -25.26 -2.04
C PRO A 188 -8.87 -24.97 -0.66
N TYR A 189 -7.54 -24.97 -0.57
CA TYR A 189 -6.86 -24.37 0.58
C TYR A 189 -6.98 -22.84 0.50
N VAL A 190 -7.53 -22.21 1.55
CA VAL A 190 -7.73 -20.76 1.60
C VAL A 190 -6.72 -20.14 2.56
N ALA A 191 -5.75 -19.43 2.02
CA ALA A 191 -4.77 -18.67 2.80
C ALA A 191 -5.14 -17.17 2.80
N VAL A 192 -5.44 -16.63 3.98
CA VAL A 192 -5.67 -15.19 4.16
C VAL A 192 -4.52 -14.61 4.99
N GLY A 193 -3.58 -13.96 4.31
CA GLY A 193 -2.48 -13.26 4.94
C GLY A 193 -2.90 -11.89 5.48
N SER A 194 -2.03 -11.29 6.30
CA SER A 194 -2.24 -9.93 6.78
C SER A 194 -2.21 -8.92 5.63
N PHE A 195 -3.11 -7.95 5.70
CA PHE A 195 -3.20 -6.77 4.87
C PHE A 195 -2.29 -5.63 5.38
N ASP A 196 -1.54 -5.85 6.47
CA ASP A 196 -0.72 -4.82 7.10
C ASP A 196 0.59 -4.53 6.34
N ARG A 197 0.70 -3.32 5.80
CA ARG A 197 1.89 -2.79 5.13
C ARG A 197 2.65 -1.85 6.06
N LYS A 198 3.36 -2.43 7.04
CA LYS A 198 4.05 -1.67 8.12
C LYS A 198 5.02 -0.59 7.61
N ASN A 199 5.62 -0.82 6.44
CA ASN A 199 6.56 0.11 5.81
C ASN A 199 5.90 1.35 5.17
N LEU A 200 4.56 1.37 5.04
CA LEU A 200 3.85 2.49 4.42
C LEU A 200 3.32 3.44 5.47
N PHE A 201 3.73 4.70 5.39
CA PHE A 201 3.03 5.78 6.07
C PHE A 201 1.73 6.11 5.32
N TYR A 202 0.63 6.30 6.05
CA TYR A 202 -0.64 6.76 5.48
C TYR A 202 -0.98 8.14 6.03
N GLY A 203 -1.24 9.11 5.15
CA GLY A 203 -1.70 10.43 5.51
C GLY A 203 -2.82 10.94 4.60
N VAL A 204 -3.71 11.75 5.15
CA VAL A 204 -4.75 12.45 4.40
C VAL A 204 -4.69 13.94 4.74
N LYS A 205 -4.82 14.79 3.73
CA LYS A 205 -4.88 16.25 3.87
C LYS A 205 -6.08 16.81 3.12
N HIS A 206 -6.65 17.88 3.67
CA HIS A 206 -7.56 18.73 2.92
C HIS A 206 -6.79 19.58 1.93
N PHE A 207 -7.43 19.92 0.81
CA PHE A 207 -6.87 20.87 -0.13
C PHE A 207 -7.94 21.64 -0.89
N ASN A 208 -7.52 22.74 -1.51
CA ASN A 208 -8.26 23.44 -2.54
C ASN A 208 -7.56 23.22 -3.89
N ARG A 209 -8.34 23.17 -4.97
CA ARG A 209 -7.81 22.98 -6.34
C ARG A 209 -7.25 24.27 -6.96
N SER A 210 -6.72 25.18 -6.13
CA SER A 210 -6.13 26.43 -6.62
C SER A 210 -4.78 26.18 -7.30
N LEU A 211 -4.36 27.11 -8.15
CA LEU A 211 -3.02 27.06 -8.75
C LEU A 211 -1.91 27.16 -7.69
N GLN A 212 -2.12 27.98 -6.66
CA GLN A 212 -1.17 28.11 -5.56
C GLN A 212 -0.90 26.75 -4.87
N PHE A 213 -1.94 25.98 -4.58
CA PHE A 213 -1.77 24.65 -3.99
C PHE A 213 -1.01 23.69 -4.92
N VAL A 214 -1.29 23.75 -6.23
CA VAL A 214 -0.56 22.93 -7.22
C VAL A 214 0.93 23.31 -7.22
N ASP A 215 1.27 24.59 -7.12
CA ASP A 215 2.65 25.05 -7.07
C ASP A 215 3.37 24.57 -5.79
N GLU A 216 2.70 24.65 -4.63
CA GLU A 216 3.21 24.11 -3.36
C GLU A 216 3.44 22.59 -3.45
N LEU A 217 2.48 21.85 -3.98
CA LEU A 217 2.59 20.41 -4.21
C LEU A 217 3.77 20.07 -5.13
N VAL A 218 3.95 20.82 -6.22
CA VAL A 218 5.08 20.64 -7.15
C VAL A 218 6.41 20.90 -6.47
N GLN A 219 6.50 21.91 -5.59
CA GLN A 219 7.72 22.17 -4.82
C GLN A 219 8.04 21.02 -3.85
N GLU A 220 7.03 20.49 -3.13
CA GLU A 220 7.21 19.34 -2.24
C GLU A 220 7.68 18.09 -3.02
N ILE A 221 7.02 17.78 -4.13
CA ILE A 221 7.37 16.64 -4.98
C ILE A 221 8.75 16.82 -5.59
N SER A 222 9.12 18.04 -5.98
CA SER A 222 10.45 18.33 -6.53
C SER A 222 11.56 18.06 -5.51
N LYS A 223 11.34 18.42 -4.23
CA LYS A 223 12.27 18.10 -3.14
C LYS A 223 12.35 16.58 -2.91
N TYR A 224 11.22 15.90 -2.96
CA TYR A 224 11.14 14.45 -2.75
C TYR A 224 11.80 13.67 -3.89
N ALA A 225 11.46 13.95 -5.14
CA ALA A 225 11.96 13.26 -6.32
C ALA A 225 13.49 13.34 -6.47
N ARG A 226 14.10 14.44 -6.00
CA ARG A 226 15.57 14.59 -5.98
C ARG A 226 16.28 13.75 -4.92
N LYS A 227 15.58 13.36 -3.84
CA LYS A 227 16.19 12.70 -2.67
C LYS A 227 15.78 11.24 -2.50
N ALA A 228 14.52 10.93 -2.78
CA ALA A 228 13.84 9.80 -2.14
C ALA A 228 13.29 8.76 -3.12
N GLY A 229 13.29 8.99 -4.44
CA GLY A 229 12.95 8.01 -5.50
C GLY A 229 11.65 8.29 -6.26
N SER A 230 11.09 7.29 -6.94
CA SER A 230 9.96 7.49 -7.87
C SER A 230 8.63 7.79 -7.16
N THR A 231 7.83 8.67 -7.77
CA THR A 231 6.50 9.08 -7.27
C THR A 231 5.41 8.77 -8.29
N ILE A 232 4.25 8.30 -7.81
CA ILE A 232 3.02 8.24 -8.62
C ILE A 232 2.00 9.22 -8.04
N ILE A 233 1.36 10.01 -8.91
CA ILE A 233 0.24 10.90 -8.57
C ILE A 233 -1.01 10.40 -9.29
N TYR A 234 -1.96 9.83 -8.54
CA TYR A 234 -3.26 9.43 -9.03
C TYR A 234 -4.25 10.58 -8.97
N CYS A 235 -4.76 11.01 -10.11
CA CYS A 235 -5.74 12.08 -10.22
C CYS A 235 -7.11 11.52 -10.63
N THR A 236 -8.18 12.14 -10.11
CA THR A 236 -9.55 11.72 -10.45
C THR A 236 -9.98 12.11 -11.87
N THR A 237 -9.37 13.12 -12.49
CA THR A 237 -9.73 13.60 -13.83
C THR A 237 -8.52 13.73 -14.74
N ILE A 238 -8.73 13.64 -16.06
CA ILE A 238 -7.69 13.85 -17.06
C ILE A 238 -7.18 15.31 -17.04
N LYS A 239 -8.08 16.27 -16.78
CA LYS A 239 -7.71 17.68 -16.65
C LYS A 239 -6.68 17.91 -15.54
N ASP A 240 -6.87 17.27 -14.38
CA ASP A 240 -5.91 17.33 -13.27
C ASP A 240 -4.58 16.69 -13.65
N VAL A 241 -4.60 15.56 -14.38
CA VAL A 241 -3.37 14.90 -14.86
C VAL A 241 -2.56 15.85 -15.74
N GLU A 242 -3.20 16.47 -16.72
CA GLU A 242 -2.55 17.39 -17.66
C GLU A 242 -2.02 18.64 -16.95
N GLN A 243 -2.80 19.21 -16.03
CA GLN A 243 -2.42 20.40 -15.27
C GLN A 243 -1.20 20.15 -14.38
N ILE A 244 -1.24 19.10 -13.55
CA ILE A 244 -0.13 18.77 -12.63
C ILE A 244 1.12 18.39 -13.43
N HIS A 245 0.97 17.64 -14.52
CA HIS A 245 2.10 17.31 -15.39
C HIS A 245 2.75 18.55 -16.00
N LYS A 246 1.95 19.51 -16.48
CA LYS A 246 2.45 20.77 -17.02
C LYS A 246 3.29 21.50 -15.97
N SER A 247 2.76 21.69 -14.76
CA SER A 247 3.48 22.38 -13.68
C SER A 247 4.76 21.65 -13.25
N LEU A 248 4.75 20.31 -13.18
CA LEU A 248 5.95 19.52 -12.89
C LEU A 248 7.02 19.66 -13.98
N LYS A 249 6.60 19.71 -15.24
CA LYS A 249 7.51 19.87 -16.38
C LYS A 249 8.14 21.26 -16.41
N GLU A 250 7.35 22.30 -16.11
CA GLU A 250 7.83 23.69 -15.96
C GLU A 250 8.84 23.83 -14.82
N ALA A 251 8.68 23.04 -13.73
CA ALA A 251 9.65 22.94 -12.64
C ALA A 251 10.91 22.10 -12.98
N GLY A 252 11.03 21.60 -14.21
CA GLY A 252 12.19 20.82 -14.69
C GLY A 252 12.24 19.37 -14.18
N ILE A 253 11.12 18.83 -13.69
CA ILE A 253 11.05 17.44 -13.23
C ILE A 253 10.84 16.48 -14.41
N LYS A 254 11.58 15.36 -14.41
CA LYS A 254 11.36 14.28 -15.37
C LYS A 254 10.05 13.57 -15.05
N THR A 255 8.97 14.00 -15.68
CA THR A 255 7.62 13.50 -15.45
C THR A 255 6.98 12.95 -16.73
N GLY A 256 6.16 11.91 -16.60
CA GLY A 256 5.26 11.44 -17.65
C GLY A 256 3.80 11.46 -17.21
N ILE A 257 2.91 11.20 -18.17
CA ILE A 257 1.47 11.10 -17.94
C ILE A 257 0.92 9.75 -18.38
N TYR A 258 -0.20 9.35 -17.77
CA TYR A 258 -0.94 8.17 -18.20
C TYR A 258 -2.44 8.29 -17.98
N HIS A 259 -3.22 8.32 -19.05
CA HIS A 259 -4.69 8.30 -18.99
C HIS A 259 -5.33 7.64 -20.22
N GLY A 260 -6.62 7.31 -20.11
CA GLY A 260 -7.34 6.52 -21.11
C GLY A 260 -7.51 7.17 -22.49
N GLN A 261 -7.35 8.48 -22.61
CA GLN A 261 -7.42 9.19 -23.90
C GLN A 261 -6.09 9.21 -24.68
N MET A 262 -5.01 8.70 -24.08
CA MET A 262 -3.72 8.59 -24.76
C MET A 262 -3.71 7.41 -25.74
N SER A 263 -2.98 7.58 -26.85
CA SER A 263 -2.73 6.48 -27.78
C SER A 263 -2.01 5.31 -27.10
N SER A 264 -2.21 4.08 -27.60
CA SER A 264 -1.54 2.89 -27.05
C SER A 264 -0.02 3.06 -27.01
N LYS A 265 0.56 3.61 -28.09
CA LYS A 265 2.00 3.86 -28.19
C LYS A 265 2.50 4.86 -27.15
N ALA A 266 1.76 5.95 -26.90
CA ALA A 266 2.14 6.95 -25.90
C ALA A 266 2.06 6.40 -24.46
N ARG A 267 1.04 5.56 -24.19
CA ARG A 267 0.90 4.85 -22.90
C ARG A 267 2.04 3.87 -22.66
N GLU A 268 2.39 3.09 -23.67
CA GLU A 268 3.49 2.13 -23.63
C GLU A 268 4.84 2.84 -23.39
N GLU A 269 5.11 3.92 -24.12
CA GLU A 269 6.32 4.72 -23.94
C GLU A 269 6.43 5.28 -22.51
N SER A 270 5.36 5.92 -22.03
CA SER A 270 5.33 6.53 -20.68
C SER A 270 5.51 5.47 -19.59
N HIS A 271 4.87 4.31 -19.74
CA HIS A 271 5.03 3.17 -18.84
C HIS A 271 6.47 2.67 -18.83
N ARG A 272 7.03 2.41 -20.01
CA ARG A 272 8.40 1.92 -20.19
C ARG A 272 9.42 2.86 -19.56
N SER A 273 9.31 4.16 -19.84
CA SER A 273 10.25 5.15 -19.32
C SER A 273 10.16 5.31 -17.80
N PHE A 274 8.97 5.16 -17.20
CA PHE A 274 8.83 5.16 -15.75
C PHE A 274 9.37 3.89 -15.09
N VAL A 275 9.11 2.72 -15.68
CA VAL A 275 9.66 1.43 -15.24
C VAL A 275 11.20 1.44 -15.25
N ARG A 276 11.79 2.07 -16.27
CA ARG A 276 13.25 2.19 -16.47
C ARG A 276 13.94 3.31 -15.70
N ASP A 277 13.25 4.01 -14.80
CA ASP A 277 13.78 5.17 -14.06
C ASP A 277 14.23 6.35 -14.95
N GLU A 278 13.72 6.44 -16.19
CA GLU A 278 13.91 7.60 -17.06
C GLU A 278 12.99 8.76 -16.64
N LEU A 279 11.82 8.41 -16.08
CA LEU A 279 10.87 9.33 -15.46
C LEU A 279 10.85 9.09 -13.95
N LEU A 280 10.94 10.16 -13.17
CA LEU A 280 10.88 10.11 -11.70
C LEU A 280 9.44 10.21 -11.19
N VAL A 281 8.57 10.92 -11.91
CA VAL A 281 7.18 11.15 -11.50
C VAL A 281 6.21 10.72 -12.59
N MET A 282 5.25 9.88 -12.25
CA MET A 282 4.13 9.53 -13.13
C MET A 282 2.85 10.20 -12.63
N VAL A 283 2.23 11.04 -13.46
CA VAL A 283 0.90 11.59 -13.18
C VAL A 283 -0.13 10.79 -13.96
N ALA A 284 -1.04 10.10 -13.28
CA ALA A 284 -1.94 9.16 -13.93
C ALA A 284 -3.37 9.24 -13.40
N THR A 285 -4.31 8.79 -14.23
CA THR A 285 -5.63 8.35 -13.73
C THR A 285 -5.53 6.90 -13.22
N ILE A 286 -6.63 6.35 -12.71
CA ILE A 286 -6.72 4.94 -12.29
C ILE A 286 -6.35 3.96 -13.42
N ALA A 287 -6.40 4.38 -14.69
CA ALA A 287 -5.88 3.60 -15.83
C ALA A 287 -4.38 3.23 -15.66
N PHE A 288 -3.65 4.04 -14.88
CA PHE A 288 -2.33 3.79 -14.30
C PHE A 288 -2.19 2.43 -13.61
N GLY A 289 -3.21 2.21 -12.76
CA GLY A 289 -3.20 1.38 -11.57
C GLY A 289 -2.72 -0.01 -11.86
N MET A 290 -3.60 -0.90 -12.30
CA MET A 290 -3.42 -2.35 -12.20
C MET A 290 -2.10 -2.91 -12.79
N GLY A 291 -1.45 -2.22 -13.72
CA GLY A 291 -0.41 -2.77 -14.59
C GLY A 291 1.04 -2.69 -14.13
N ILE A 292 1.37 -1.88 -13.10
CA ILE A 292 2.77 -1.60 -12.75
C ILE A 292 3.28 -2.45 -11.56
N ASP A 293 4.43 -3.11 -11.76
CA ASP A 293 5.19 -3.82 -10.72
C ASP A 293 6.62 -3.25 -10.54
N LYS A 294 6.70 -1.94 -10.31
CA LYS A 294 7.94 -1.27 -9.92
C LYS A 294 8.11 -1.32 -8.40
N PRO A 295 9.11 -2.03 -7.85
CA PRO A 295 9.18 -2.27 -6.41
C PRO A 295 9.61 -1.06 -5.59
N ASN A 296 10.30 -0.11 -6.23
CA ASN A 296 10.96 1.02 -5.60
C ASN A 296 10.19 2.35 -5.76
N ILE A 297 8.85 2.30 -5.79
CA ILE A 297 8.02 3.50 -5.70
C ILE A 297 8.04 3.99 -4.25
N ARG A 298 8.39 5.25 -4.05
CA ARG A 298 8.70 5.82 -2.72
C ARG A 298 7.61 6.72 -2.22
N GLN A 299 6.82 7.28 -3.12
CA GLN A 299 5.66 8.07 -2.77
C GLN A 299 4.50 7.77 -3.70
N VAL A 300 3.30 7.65 -3.13
CA VAL A 300 2.04 7.63 -3.88
C VAL A 300 1.17 8.77 -3.35
N ILE A 301 0.70 9.60 -4.27
CA ILE A 301 -0.18 10.74 -3.97
C ILE A 301 -1.51 10.50 -4.66
N HIS A 302 -2.60 10.55 -3.92
CA HIS A 302 -3.96 10.61 -4.46
C HIS A 302 -4.43 12.06 -4.47
N TYR A 303 -4.63 12.62 -5.65
CA TYR A 303 -5.17 13.96 -5.87
C TYR A 303 -6.68 13.87 -6.14
N GLY A 304 -7.43 13.84 -5.05
CA GLY A 304 -8.88 13.64 -4.97
C GLY A 304 -9.26 12.33 -4.29
N CYS A 305 -10.50 12.28 -3.79
CA CYS A 305 -11.05 11.08 -3.16
C CYS A 305 -11.06 9.89 -4.14
N PRO A 306 -10.54 8.71 -3.75
CA PRO A 306 -10.58 7.51 -4.56
C PRO A 306 -12.02 6.99 -4.73
N LYS A 307 -12.27 6.23 -5.81
CA LYS A 307 -13.58 5.64 -6.11
C LYS A 307 -14.01 4.60 -5.06
N SER A 308 -13.05 3.93 -4.44
CA SER A 308 -13.27 2.91 -3.42
C SER A 308 -12.03 2.72 -2.53
N ILE A 309 -12.22 2.11 -1.36
CA ILE A 309 -11.11 1.74 -0.45
C ILE A 309 -10.23 0.65 -1.05
N GLU A 310 -10.80 -0.30 -1.78
CA GLU A 310 -10.04 -1.35 -2.48
C GLU A 310 -9.08 -0.73 -3.50
N SER A 311 -9.58 0.22 -4.30
CA SER A 311 -8.76 0.94 -5.28
C SER A 311 -7.64 1.69 -4.57
N TYR A 312 -7.98 2.45 -3.52
CA TYR A 312 -6.98 3.17 -2.73
C TYR A 312 -5.91 2.24 -2.13
N TYR A 313 -6.32 1.12 -1.54
CA TYR A 313 -5.39 0.16 -0.94
C TYR A 313 -4.49 -0.50 -1.99
N GLN A 314 -5.04 -0.85 -3.16
CA GLN A 314 -4.26 -1.41 -4.27
C GLN A 314 -3.27 -0.39 -4.85
N GLU A 315 -3.71 0.86 -5.04
CA GLU A 315 -2.94 1.97 -5.60
C GLU A 315 -1.82 2.42 -4.65
N SER A 316 -2.16 2.72 -3.39
CA SER A 316 -1.18 3.04 -2.35
C SER A 316 -0.22 1.87 -2.08
N GLY A 317 -0.72 0.63 -2.18
CA GLY A 317 0.07 -0.59 -2.04
C GLY A 317 1.16 -0.83 -3.10
N ARG A 318 1.19 -0.02 -4.17
CA ARG A 318 2.30 0.02 -5.14
C ARG A 318 3.55 0.65 -4.57
N CYS A 319 3.37 1.52 -3.59
CA CYS A 319 4.46 2.10 -2.83
C CYS A 319 5.20 1.01 -2.05
N GLY A 320 6.54 1.10 -1.96
CA GLY A 320 7.33 0.32 -1.01
C GLY A 320 7.25 -1.19 -1.12
N ARG A 321 7.14 -1.80 -2.32
CA ARG A 321 7.04 -3.29 -2.42
C ARG A 321 8.33 -4.01 -2.04
N ASP A 322 9.47 -3.31 -2.12
CA ASP A 322 10.75 -3.72 -1.55
C ASP A 322 10.81 -3.68 -0.01
N GLY A 323 9.75 -3.20 0.66
CA GLY A 323 9.66 -3.10 2.11
C GLY A 323 10.41 -1.92 2.73
N ILE A 324 11.03 -1.05 1.92
CA ILE A 324 11.65 0.19 2.40
C ILE A 324 10.54 1.17 2.85
N PRO A 325 10.75 1.99 3.90
CA PRO A 325 9.81 3.05 4.28
C PRO A 325 9.37 3.88 3.08
N SER A 326 8.07 4.10 2.93
CA SER A 326 7.51 4.85 1.81
C SER A 326 6.21 5.54 2.23
N VAL A 327 5.81 6.58 1.50
CA VAL A 327 4.79 7.54 1.96
C VAL A 327 3.58 7.56 1.03
N CYS A 328 2.38 7.44 1.59
CA CYS A 328 1.12 7.55 0.86
C CYS A 328 0.32 8.74 1.38
N TRP A 329 0.11 9.75 0.53
CA TRP A 329 -0.73 10.91 0.82
C TRP A 329 -2.00 10.88 -0.01
N LEU A 330 -3.13 11.22 0.61
CA LEU A 330 -4.40 11.45 -0.09
C LEU A 330 -4.86 12.87 0.18
N TYR A 331 -5.05 13.64 -0.88
CA TYR A 331 -5.59 14.98 -0.86
C TYR A 331 -7.07 14.91 -1.27
N TYR A 332 -7.96 15.51 -0.49
CA TYR A 332 -9.39 15.53 -0.83
C TYR A 332 -10.04 16.89 -0.58
N THR A 333 -11.12 17.13 -1.33
CA THR A 333 -12.09 18.18 -1.05
C THR A 333 -13.48 17.57 -0.91
N ARG A 334 -14.37 18.22 -0.15
CA ARG A 334 -15.78 17.78 -0.01
C ARG A 334 -16.50 17.69 -1.36
N ALA A 335 -16.10 18.50 -2.34
CA ALA A 335 -16.67 18.45 -3.68
C ALA A 335 -16.40 17.11 -4.40
N ASP A 336 -15.35 16.37 -4.03
CA ASP A 336 -15.08 15.05 -4.60
C ASP A 336 -16.16 14.01 -4.21
N PHE A 337 -16.88 14.24 -3.11
CA PHE A 337 -17.91 13.33 -2.62
C PHE A 337 -19.21 13.37 -3.44
N ALA A 338 -19.40 14.43 -4.24
CA ALA A 338 -20.56 14.60 -5.11
C ALA A 338 -20.50 13.75 -6.40
N LYS A 339 -19.47 12.91 -6.57
CA LYS A 339 -19.24 12.09 -7.78
C LYS A 339 -19.99 10.74 -7.76
N ALA A 340 -20.87 10.49 -6.79
CA ALA A 340 -21.59 9.22 -6.66
C ALA A 340 -22.43 8.88 -7.90
N ASP A 341 -23.20 9.84 -8.42
CA ASP A 341 -24.04 9.65 -9.61
C ASP A 341 -23.19 9.34 -10.85
N PHE A 342 -22.01 9.95 -10.97
CA PHE A 342 -21.07 9.68 -12.05
C PHE A 342 -20.55 8.24 -12.00
N TYR A 343 -20.15 7.73 -10.84
CA TYR A 343 -19.67 6.34 -10.70
C TYR A 343 -20.80 5.30 -10.86
N CYS A 344 -22.03 5.67 -10.54
CA CYS A 344 -23.19 4.81 -10.77
C CYS A 344 -23.70 4.85 -12.22
N GLY A 345 -23.23 5.83 -13.01
CA GLY A 345 -23.60 6.01 -14.41
C GLY A 345 -23.09 4.84 -15.27
N GLY A 346 -24.00 4.00 -15.75
CA GLY A 346 -23.68 2.86 -16.63
C GLY A 346 -23.70 1.48 -15.97
N LEU A 347 -23.95 1.39 -14.65
CA LEU A 347 -24.13 0.11 -13.96
C LEU A 347 -25.49 -0.51 -14.29
N ARG A 348 -25.47 -1.81 -14.63
CA ARG A 348 -26.63 -2.55 -15.16
C ARG A 348 -27.51 -3.16 -14.08
N THR A 349 -26.96 -3.50 -12.92
CA THR A 349 -27.69 -4.19 -11.84
C THR A 349 -27.77 -3.33 -10.58
N GLU A 350 -28.85 -3.50 -9.81
CA GLU A 350 -29.04 -2.80 -8.53
C GLU A 350 -27.96 -3.19 -7.51
N ASN A 351 -27.56 -4.45 -7.50
CA ASN A 351 -26.50 -4.96 -6.63
C ASN A 351 -25.14 -4.29 -6.92
N GLN A 352 -24.78 -4.12 -8.20
CA GLN A 352 -23.56 -3.38 -8.56
C GLN A 352 -23.63 -1.93 -8.09
N ARG A 353 -24.78 -1.27 -8.26
CA ARG A 353 -24.98 0.11 -7.82
C ARG A 353 -24.82 0.26 -6.31
N ARG A 354 -25.40 -0.67 -5.55
CA ARG A 354 -25.28 -0.72 -4.09
C ARG A 354 -23.83 -0.95 -3.65
N ALA A 355 -23.14 -1.92 -4.24
CA ALA A 355 -21.75 -2.22 -3.93
C ALA A 355 -20.82 -1.02 -4.19
N VAL A 356 -20.95 -0.37 -5.35
CA VAL A 356 -20.15 0.82 -5.69
C VAL A 356 -20.42 1.97 -4.70
N MET A 357 -21.68 2.16 -4.29
CA MET A 357 -22.03 3.19 -3.32
C MET A 357 -21.48 2.91 -1.93
N GLU A 358 -21.57 1.67 -1.44
CA GLU A 358 -20.98 1.24 -0.16
C GLU A 358 -19.46 1.48 -0.15
N SER A 359 -18.78 1.06 -1.22
CA SER A 359 -17.35 1.26 -1.42
C SER A 359 -16.94 2.74 -1.48
N LEU A 360 -17.71 3.58 -2.16
CA LEU A 360 -17.46 5.03 -2.21
C LEU A 360 -17.63 5.66 -0.83
N MET A 361 -18.66 5.28 -0.09
CA MET A 361 -18.91 5.79 1.26
C MET A 361 -17.79 5.42 2.23
N ALA A 362 -17.26 4.20 2.12
CA ALA A 362 -16.08 3.81 2.88
C ALA A 362 -14.87 4.71 2.55
N ALA A 363 -14.68 5.09 1.28
CA ALA A 363 -13.63 6.02 0.88
C ALA A 363 -13.83 7.42 1.48
N GLN A 364 -15.05 7.95 1.45
CA GLN A 364 -15.38 9.24 2.08
C GLN A 364 -15.12 9.23 3.59
N HIS A 365 -15.50 8.14 4.25
CA HIS A 365 -15.27 7.96 5.68
C HIS A 365 -13.78 7.91 6.00
N TYR A 366 -12.98 7.19 5.22
CA TYR A 366 -11.52 7.15 5.39
C TYR A 366 -10.86 8.51 5.27
N CYS A 367 -11.32 9.36 4.33
CA CYS A 367 -10.82 10.72 4.20
C CYS A 367 -11.06 11.54 5.48
N SER A 368 -12.26 11.44 6.04
CA SER A 368 -12.70 12.22 7.23
C SER A 368 -12.33 11.58 8.57
N LEU A 369 -11.59 10.47 8.56
CA LEU A 369 -11.28 9.69 9.75
C LEU A 369 -10.34 10.46 10.70
N THR A 370 -10.65 10.44 12.00
CA THR A 370 -9.78 10.97 13.08
C THR A 370 -9.04 9.87 13.85
N THR A 371 -9.49 8.63 13.75
CA THR A 371 -8.85 7.44 14.35
C THR A 371 -7.75 6.87 13.45
N CYS A 372 -7.05 5.81 13.90
CA CYS A 372 -5.95 5.21 13.14
C CYS A 372 -6.37 4.75 11.74
N ARG A 373 -5.76 5.33 10.70
CA ARG A 373 -5.99 4.98 9.29
C ARG A 373 -5.69 3.52 8.97
N ARG A 374 -4.58 3.00 9.50
CA ARG A 374 -4.19 1.60 9.31
C ARG A 374 -5.23 0.65 9.91
N LYS A 375 -5.69 0.92 11.13
CA LYS A 375 -6.74 0.12 11.79
C LYS A 375 -8.01 0.07 10.95
N PHE A 376 -8.43 1.21 10.38
CA PHE A 376 -9.58 1.25 9.48
C PHE A 376 -9.38 0.36 8.24
N LEU A 377 -8.25 0.49 7.54
CA LEU A 377 -7.95 -0.31 6.35
C LEU A 377 -7.97 -1.81 6.66
N LEU A 378 -7.32 -2.25 7.75
CA LEU A 378 -7.29 -3.65 8.15
C LEU A 378 -8.70 -4.17 8.49
N SER A 379 -9.46 -3.40 9.27
CA SER A 379 -10.82 -3.76 9.65
C SER A 379 -11.75 -3.86 8.44
N TYR A 380 -11.58 -3.00 7.45
CA TYR A 380 -12.35 -3.03 6.20
C TYR A 380 -12.19 -4.35 5.44
N PHE A 381 -10.98 -4.92 5.43
CA PHE A 381 -10.71 -6.23 4.81
C PHE A 381 -10.95 -7.43 5.74
N GLY A 382 -11.52 -7.19 6.92
CA GLY A 382 -11.86 -8.23 7.89
C GLY A 382 -10.71 -8.67 8.80
N GLU A 383 -9.58 -7.95 8.80
CA GLU A 383 -8.47 -8.20 9.72
C GLU A 383 -8.65 -7.44 11.03
N LYS A 384 -8.64 -8.18 12.16
CA LYS A 384 -8.72 -7.57 13.49
C LYS A 384 -7.36 -7.01 13.89
N PHE A 385 -7.30 -5.71 14.13
CA PHE A 385 -6.12 -5.02 14.64
C PHE A 385 -6.32 -4.67 16.12
N SER A 386 -5.50 -5.27 17.00
CA SER A 386 -5.65 -5.17 18.45
C SER A 386 -5.25 -3.80 19.02
N ALA A 387 -4.25 -3.15 18.43
CA ALA A 387 -3.80 -1.84 18.88
C ALA A 387 -4.74 -0.72 18.43
N GLU A 388 -4.84 0.36 19.21
CA GLU A 388 -5.61 1.54 18.81
C GLU A 388 -4.84 2.46 17.86
N LYS A 389 -3.52 2.54 18.02
CA LYS A 389 -2.62 3.38 17.23
C LYS A 389 -1.58 2.51 16.52
N CYS A 390 -1.26 2.85 15.27
CA CYS A 390 -0.23 2.14 14.51
C CYS A 390 1.16 2.79 14.57
N GLY A 391 1.26 4.04 15.06
CA GLY A 391 2.51 4.79 15.12
C GLY A 391 3.13 5.15 13.76
N ASN A 392 2.38 4.97 12.65
CA ASN A 392 2.88 5.24 11.29
C ASN A 392 1.74 5.70 10.35
N CYS A 393 0.86 6.58 10.86
CA CYS A 393 -0.08 7.36 10.06
C CYS A 393 -0.24 8.74 10.70
N ASP A 394 -0.64 9.73 9.91
CA ASP A 394 -0.91 11.11 10.36
C ASP A 394 -1.73 11.19 11.67
N ASN A 395 -2.83 10.46 11.78
CA ASN A 395 -3.70 10.44 12.97
C ASN A 395 -3.04 9.80 14.20
N CYS A 396 -1.97 9.02 14.03
CA CYS A 396 -1.22 8.42 15.14
C CYS A 396 0.07 9.17 15.49
N MET A 397 0.65 9.89 14.51
CA MET A 397 1.91 10.61 14.64
C MET A 397 1.71 12.02 15.21
N VAL A 398 0.59 12.67 14.88
CA VAL A 398 0.28 14.01 15.36
C VAL A 398 -0.63 13.93 16.59
N SER A 399 -0.20 14.53 17.70
CA SER A 399 -1.09 14.80 18.83
C SER A 399 -2.07 15.90 18.43
N LYS A 400 -3.29 15.52 18.02
CA LYS A 400 -4.35 16.49 17.75
C LYS A 400 -4.78 17.14 19.06
N ARG A 401 -5.08 18.44 19.03
CA ARG A 401 -5.67 19.14 20.17
C ARG A 401 -7.02 18.49 20.45
N GLU A 402 -7.26 18.11 21.70
CA GLU A 402 -8.53 17.52 22.11
C GLU A 402 -9.38 18.57 22.82
N ARG A 403 -10.69 18.54 22.59
CA ARG A 403 -11.67 19.44 23.21
C ARG A 403 -12.85 18.61 23.70
N ASP A 404 -13.39 18.98 24.86
CA ASP A 404 -14.69 18.45 25.28
C ASP A 404 -15.78 19.02 24.38
N MET A 405 -16.39 18.15 23.57
CA MET A 405 -17.47 18.47 22.65
C MET A 405 -18.79 17.86 23.12
N SER A 406 -18.93 17.61 24.43
CA SER A 406 -20.12 17.00 25.03
C SER A 406 -21.41 17.73 24.67
N LYS A 407 -21.40 19.06 24.75
CA LYS A 407 -22.54 19.94 24.43
C LYS A 407 -22.94 19.83 22.96
N GLU A 408 -22.00 20.08 22.06
CA GLU A 408 -22.23 20.08 20.63
C GLU A 408 -22.64 18.67 20.14
N SER A 409 -22.03 17.63 20.69
CA SER A 409 -22.37 16.25 20.37
C SER A 409 -23.78 15.88 20.83
N PHE A 410 -24.18 16.30 22.03
CA PHE A 410 -25.54 16.12 22.52
C PHE A 410 -26.57 16.85 21.64
N LEU A 411 -26.31 18.11 21.28
CA LEU A 411 -27.18 18.89 20.40
C LEU A 411 -27.36 18.21 19.05
N LEU A 412 -26.25 17.77 18.43
CA LEU A 412 -26.28 17.13 17.13
C LEU A 412 -27.03 15.79 17.15
N MET A 413 -26.71 14.91 18.09
CA MET A 413 -27.36 13.60 18.17
C MET A 413 -28.85 13.73 18.52
N SER A 414 -29.21 14.64 19.42
CA SER A 414 -30.61 14.89 19.79
C SER A 414 -31.41 15.50 18.63
N CYS A 415 -30.80 16.39 17.86
CA CYS A 415 -31.41 16.93 16.64
C CYS A 415 -31.61 15.83 15.58
N ILE A 416 -30.61 14.97 15.34
CA ILE A 416 -30.74 13.83 14.42
C ILE A 416 -31.88 12.90 14.84
N GLN A 417 -31.99 12.60 16.14
CA GLN A 417 -33.06 11.76 16.68
C GLN A 417 -34.44 12.43 16.51
N SER A 418 -34.52 13.74 16.69
CA SER A 418 -35.77 14.51 16.54
C SER A 418 -36.20 14.68 15.09
N CYS A 419 -35.25 14.63 14.14
CA CYS A 419 -35.53 14.52 12.71
C CYS A 419 -35.85 13.08 12.27
N GLU A 420 -36.18 12.18 13.21
CA GLU A 420 -36.52 10.77 12.98
C GLU A 420 -35.44 9.91 12.31
N GLY A 421 -34.21 10.43 12.15
CA GLY A 421 -33.10 9.71 11.52
C GLY A 421 -33.35 9.28 10.06
N ASN A 422 -34.26 9.98 9.37
CA ASN A 422 -34.63 9.73 7.97
C ASN A 422 -34.07 10.81 7.03
N TRP A 423 -32.98 11.48 7.45
CA TRP A 423 -32.31 12.50 6.65
C TRP A 423 -30.79 12.35 6.68
N GLY A 424 -30.13 12.80 5.61
CA GLY A 424 -28.68 13.01 5.61
C GLY A 424 -28.28 14.22 6.45
N LEU A 425 -26.99 14.38 6.74
CA LEU A 425 -26.47 15.40 7.67
C LEU A 425 -26.88 16.85 7.37
N ASN A 426 -27.14 17.20 6.10
CA ASN A 426 -27.53 18.58 5.77
C ASN A 426 -28.79 19.03 6.52
N MET A 427 -29.80 18.16 6.67
CA MET A 427 -31.05 18.53 7.33
C MET A 427 -30.87 18.89 8.81
N PRO A 428 -30.35 18.01 9.69
CA PRO A 428 -30.16 18.33 11.10
C PRO A 428 -29.15 19.47 11.30
N VAL A 429 -28.12 19.58 10.45
CA VAL A 429 -27.16 20.70 10.51
C VAL A 429 -27.84 22.03 10.16
N ASP A 430 -28.68 22.07 9.12
CA ASP A 430 -29.40 23.27 8.75
C ASP A 430 -30.43 23.67 9.82
N VAL A 431 -31.07 22.70 10.49
CA VAL A 431 -31.94 22.94 11.65
C VAL A 431 -31.15 23.58 12.79
N LEU A 432 -30.02 23.00 13.20
CA LEU A 432 -29.16 23.56 14.25
C LEU A 432 -28.70 24.98 13.94
N ARG A 433 -28.37 25.25 12.67
CA ARG A 433 -27.94 26.59 12.22
C ARG A 433 -29.11 27.57 12.03
N GLY A 434 -30.35 27.13 12.24
CA GLY A 434 -31.53 28.00 12.20
C GLY A 434 -32.02 28.34 10.79
N SER A 435 -31.71 27.50 9.80
CA SER A 435 -32.15 27.67 8.42
C SER A 435 -33.67 27.63 8.31
N ARG A 436 -34.23 28.43 7.38
CA ARG A 436 -35.66 28.47 7.04
C ARG A 436 -35.91 27.99 5.61
N ALA A 437 -35.06 27.10 5.11
CA ALA A 437 -35.27 26.50 3.79
C ALA A 437 -36.64 25.81 3.70
N LYS A 438 -37.28 25.84 2.53
CA LYS A 438 -38.63 25.28 2.30
C LYS A 438 -38.80 23.85 2.83
N LYS A 439 -37.76 23.01 2.69
CA LYS A 439 -37.76 21.62 3.19
C LYS A 439 -37.88 21.52 4.72
N ILE A 440 -37.29 22.46 5.47
CA ILE A 440 -37.34 22.51 6.95
C ILE A 440 -38.74 22.93 7.41
N LEU A 441 -39.28 23.99 6.79
CA LEU A 441 -40.62 24.50 7.12
C LEU A 441 -41.71 23.47 6.83
N ASN A 442 -41.62 22.78 5.68
CA ASN A 442 -42.56 21.74 5.30
C ASN A 442 -42.52 20.54 6.26
N ALA A 443 -41.37 20.24 6.84
CA ALA A 443 -41.20 19.18 7.84
C ALA A 443 -41.48 19.67 9.28
N HIS A 444 -41.83 20.95 9.45
CA HIS A 444 -42.02 21.61 10.75
C HIS A 444 -40.81 21.55 11.70
N PHE A 445 -39.61 21.37 11.14
CA PHE A 445 -38.37 21.28 11.91
C PHE A 445 -37.90 22.65 12.45
N ASP A 446 -38.48 23.75 11.97
CA ASP A 446 -38.31 25.09 12.53
C ASP A 446 -38.90 25.22 13.94
N LYS A 447 -39.82 24.34 14.32
CA LYS A 447 -40.46 24.32 15.65
C LYS A 447 -39.73 23.44 16.65
N LEU A 448 -38.69 22.71 16.23
CA LEU A 448 -37.91 21.87 17.13
C LEU A 448 -37.13 22.75 18.13
N PRO A 449 -36.95 22.30 19.39
CA PRO A 449 -36.23 23.06 20.41
C PRO A 449 -34.75 23.27 20.07
N PHE A 450 -34.22 22.54 19.10
CA PHE A 450 -32.84 22.62 18.62
C PHE A 450 -32.63 23.66 17.51
N HIS A 451 -33.71 24.24 16.95
CA HIS A 451 -33.61 25.15 15.82
C HIS A 451 -32.81 26.40 16.19
N GLY A 452 -31.71 26.63 15.49
CA GLY A 452 -30.87 27.81 15.71
C GLY A 452 -29.96 27.79 16.94
N LEU A 453 -29.88 26.68 17.69
CA LEU A 453 -28.97 26.54 18.85
C LEU A 453 -27.50 26.32 18.46
N GLY A 454 -27.20 26.12 17.17
CA GLY A 454 -25.86 25.84 16.66
C GLY A 454 -25.37 26.87 15.63
N LYS A 455 -25.83 28.12 15.73
CA LYS A 455 -25.48 29.20 14.78
C LYS A 455 -24.01 29.60 14.81
N ASP A 456 -23.35 29.37 15.94
CA ASP A 456 -21.97 29.80 16.18
C ASP A 456 -20.94 29.03 15.32
N TYR A 457 -21.34 27.88 14.79
CA TYR A 457 -20.49 27.03 13.97
C TYR A 457 -20.98 26.91 12.51
N SER A 458 -20.03 26.71 11.59
CA SER A 458 -20.34 26.55 10.18
C SER A 458 -20.99 25.19 9.88
N SER A 459 -21.56 25.03 8.68
CA SER A 459 -22.07 23.72 8.22
C SER A 459 -20.95 22.67 8.16
N ASN A 460 -19.73 23.08 7.80
CA ASN A 460 -18.59 22.19 7.68
C ASN A 460 -18.13 21.72 9.06
N TRP A 461 -18.06 22.62 10.04
CA TRP A 461 -17.75 22.29 11.42
C TRP A 461 -18.71 21.23 11.97
N TRP A 462 -20.02 21.44 11.84
CA TRP A 462 -21.04 20.48 12.30
C TRP A 462 -20.96 19.13 11.59
N LYS A 463 -20.70 19.13 10.28
CA LYS A 463 -20.47 17.91 9.52
C LYS A 463 -19.22 17.19 10.00
N SER A 464 -18.13 17.92 10.24
CA SER A 464 -16.89 17.39 10.81
C SER A 464 -17.16 16.68 12.13
N LEU A 465 -17.85 17.33 13.07
CA LEU A 465 -18.28 16.70 14.33
C LEU A 465 -19.12 15.43 14.10
N ALA A 466 -20.08 15.49 13.17
CA ALA A 466 -20.90 14.32 12.84
C ALA A 466 -20.06 13.12 12.39
N TYR A 467 -19.05 13.35 11.52
CA TYR A 467 -18.16 12.30 11.07
C TYR A 467 -17.28 11.75 12.19
N GLN A 468 -16.87 12.58 13.16
CA GLN A 468 -16.20 12.08 14.37
C GLN A 468 -17.11 11.17 15.18
N LEU A 469 -18.36 11.58 15.42
CA LEU A 469 -19.33 10.76 16.14
C LEU A 469 -19.62 9.44 15.41
N ILE A 470 -19.63 9.43 14.08
CA ILE A 470 -19.71 8.19 13.29
C ILE A 470 -18.45 7.34 13.51
N SER A 471 -17.25 7.92 13.43
CA SER A 471 -15.98 7.20 13.63
C SER A 471 -15.83 6.60 15.03
N HIS A 472 -16.40 7.23 16.06
CA HIS A 472 -16.40 6.72 17.42
C HIS A 472 -17.62 5.84 17.74
N GLY A 473 -18.48 5.59 16.73
CA GLY A 473 -19.63 4.69 16.81
C GLY A 473 -20.81 5.23 17.59
N TYR A 474 -20.92 6.54 17.83
CA TYR A 474 -22.09 7.19 18.43
C TYR A 474 -23.19 7.44 17.41
N LEU A 475 -22.83 7.79 16.19
CA LEU A 475 -23.73 7.86 15.04
C LEU A 475 -23.50 6.67 14.11
N MET A 476 -24.51 6.32 13.32
CA MET A 476 -24.40 5.32 12.26
C MET A 476 -25.09 5.83 11.00
N GLU A 477 -24.56 5.41 9.86
CA GLU A 477 -25.15 5.72 8.56
C GLU A 477 -25.99 4.52 8.10
N THR A 478 -27.17 4.80 7.56
CA THR A 478 -28.07 3.78 7.00
C THR A 478 -28.47 4.18 5.59
N PHE A 479 -28.75 3.18 4.76
CA PHE A 479 -29.04 3.38 3.34
C PHE A 479 -30.43 2.85 3.01
N ARG A 480 -31.16 3.61 2.20
CA ARG A 480 -32.34 3.13 1.47
C ARG A 480 -32.22 3.61 0.03
N ASP A 481 -32.16 2.66 -0.89
CA ASP A 481 -31.92 2.86 -2.33
C ASP A 481 -30.60 3.63 -2.59
N THR A 482 -30.69 4.88 -3.05
CA THR A 482 -29.56 5.79 -3.31
C THR A 482 -29.37 6.85 -2.23
N TYR A 483 -30.26 6.93 -1.25
CA TYR A 483 -30.25 7.99 -0.24
C TYR A 483 -29.55 7.57 1.04
N LYS A 484 -28.73 8.50 1.54
CA LYS A 484 -27.95 8.37 2.76
C LYS A 484 -28.68 9.01 3.93
N PHE A 485 -28.85 8.25 5.00
CA PHE A 485 -29.48 8.69 6.23
C PHE A 485 -28.52 8.54 7.40
N VAL A 486 -28.59 9.46 8.36
CA VAL A 486 -27.81 9.38 9.59
C VAL A 486 -28.75 9.14 10.76
N ARG A 487 -28.38 8.19 11.62
CA ARG A 487 -29.13 7.77 12.80
C ARG A 487 -28.24 7.72 14.01
N VAL A 488 -28.84 7.89 15.18
CA VAL A 488 -28.16 7.66 16.46
C VAL A 488 -28.04 6.14 16.68
N SER A 489 -26.80 5.68 16.85
CA SER A 489 -26.51 4.27 17.13
C SER A 489 -26.98 3.86 18.54
N PRO A 490 -26.98 2.56 18.89
CA PRO A 490 -27.23 2.13 20.28
C PRO A 490 -26.31 2.82 21.29
N LYS A 491 -25.01 2.96 20.98
CA LYS A 491 -24.03 3.67 21.82
C LYS A 491 -24.35 5.16 21.96
N GLY A 492 -24.77 5.80 20.87
CA GLY A 492 -25.21 7.20 20.87
C GLY A 492 -26.46 7.41 21.72
N LYS A 493 -27.43 6.50 21.65
CA LYS A 493 -28.65 6.57 22.47
C LYS A 493 -28.32 6.44 23.96
N GLN A 494 -27.43 5.51 24.32
CA GLN A 494 -26.95 5.37 25.69
C GLN A 494 -26.28 6.66 26.19
N TYR A 495 -25.47 7.30 25.35
CA TYR A 495 -24.82 8.59 25.68
C TYR A 495 -25.83 9.74 25.86
N ILE A 496 -26.86 9.83 25.01
CA ILE A 496 -27.93 10.85 25.19
C ILE A 496 -28.68 10.60 26.49
N GLN A 497 -28.99 9.34 26.82
CA GLN A 497 -29.71 8.96 28.03
C GLN A 497 -28.91 9.19 29.32
N SER A 498 -27.58 9.13 29.25
CA SER A 498 -26.73 9.44 30.39
C SER A 498 -26.53 10.94 30.62
N ALA A 499 -26.87 11.78 29.64
CA ALA A 499 -26.85 13.24 29.78
C ALA A 499 -28.08 13.73 30.58
N ARG A 500 -27.82 14.49 31.64
CA ARG A 500 -28.83 15.19 32.46
C ARG A 500 -28.65 16.70 32.31
N PRO A 501 -29.69 17.51 32.60
CA PRO A 501 -29.56 18.98 32.60
C PRO A 501 -28.39 19.48 33.45
N ASP A 502 -28.08 18.79 34.54
CA ASP A 502 -27.04 19.18 35.51
C ASP A 502 -25.69 18.46 35.29
N HIS A 503 -25.65 17.46 34.40
CA HIS A 503 -24.44 16.66 34.16
C HIS A 503 -24.42 16.12 32.73
N GLN A 504 -23.50 16.62 31.91
CA GLN A 504 -23.20 16.04 30.62
C GLN A 504 -21.94 15.16 30.73
N PRO A 505 -22.01 13.86 30.35
CA PRO A 505 -20.82 13.03 30.29
C PRO A 505 -19.82 13.66 29.32
N ALA A 506 -18.58 13.86 29.77
CA ALA A 506 -17.55 14.47 28.94
C ALA A 506 -17.32 13.63 27.68
N LEU A 507 -17.22 14.29 26.52
CA LEU A 507 -16.91 13.64 25.26
C LEU A 507 -15.76 14.39 24.62
N ILE A 508 -14.56 13.97 25.01
CA ILE A 508 -13.31 14.51 24.54
C ILE A 508 -13.03 13.95 23.15
N LEU A 509 -12.97 14.85 22.17
CA LEU A 509 -12.76 14.53 20.76
C LEU A 509 -11.61 15.35 20.19
N PRO A 510 -10.82 14.80 19.25
CA PRO A 510 -9.77 15.55 18.58
C PRO A 510 -10.35 16.61 17.65
N LEU A 511 -9.83 17.83 17.68
CA LEU A 511 -10.15 18.87 16.69
C LEU A 511 -9.65 18.43 15.30
N THR A 512 -10.53 18.50 14.30
CA THR A 512 -10.14 18.31 12.89
C THR A 512 -9.64 19.62 12.30
N ASP A 513 -8.84 19.56 11.24
CA ASP A 513 -8.33 20.76 10.55
C ASP A 513 -9.49 21.69 10.13
N GLU A 514 -10.60 21.12 9.62
CA GLU A 514 -11.83 21.89 9.30
C GLU A 514 -12.44 22.62 10.52
N MET A 515 -12.29 22.09 11.73
CA MET A 515 -12.78 22.73 12.95
C MET A 515 -11.84 23.84 13.44
N VAL A 516 -10.54 23.67 13.23
CA VAL A 516 -9.51 24.66 13.58
C VAL A 516 -9.55 25.85 12.62
N GLU A 517 -9.65 25.61 11.31
CA GLU A 517 -9.72 26.67 10.29
C GLU A 517 -10.91 27.61 10.51
N ASP A 518 -12.08 27.06 10.89
CA ASP A 518 -13.28 27.85 11.20
C ASP A 518 -13.13 28.66 12.51
N GLU A 519 -12.41 28.13 13.51
CA GLU A 519 -12.14 28.83 14.78
C GLU A 519 -11.09 29.95 14.58
N GLU A 520 -10.07 29.75 13.74
CA GLU A 520 -9.04 30.75 13.43
C GLU A 520 -9.59 31.91 12.57
N GLN A 521 -10.63 31.69 11.77
CA GLN A 521 -11.31 32.76 11.02
C GLN A 521 -12.09 33.75 11.90
N GLN A 522 -12.35 33.44 13.17
CA GLN A 522 -13.02 34.35 14.13
C GLN A 522 -12.05 35.21 14.96
N CYS A 523 -10.74 34.94 14.92
CA CYS A 523 -9.72 35.71 15.64
C CYS A 523 -8.62 36.20 14.69
N THR A 524 -8.64 37.49 14.31
CA THR A 524 -7.51 38.12 13.63
C THR A 524 -6.31 38.21 14.57
N THR A 525 -5.30 37.36 14.38
CA THR A 525 -3.85 37.66 14.26
C THR A 525 -3.00 36.40 14.43
N GLY A 526 -2.17 36.11 13.42
CA GLY A 526 -0.79 35.66 13.57
C GLY A 526 -0.52 34.23 14.04
N GLY A 527 -0.01 33.40 13.12
CA GLY A 527 0.83 32.26 13.49
C GLY A 527 0.77 31.10 12.50
N VAL A 528 1.41 31.24 11.33
CA VAL A 528 1.75 30.09 10.49
C VAL A 528 2.74 29.25 11.30
N GLY A 529 2.25 28.19 11.94
CA GLY A 529 3.08 27.19 12.55
C GLY A 529 3.83 26.45 11.46
N GLU A 530 5.13 26.72 11.32
CA GLU A 530 6.04 25.90 10.53
C GLU A 530 5.94 24.45 11.01
N LEU A 531 5.22 23.62 10.24
CA LEU A 531 5.35 22.18 10.31
C LEU A 531 6.76 21.84 9.85
N ASN A 532 7.61 21.53 10.81
CA ASN A 532 8.90 20.92 10.57
C ASN A 532 8.73 19.77 9.56
N SER A 533 9.27 20.02 8.36
CA SER A 533 9.60 19.07 7.30
C SER A 533 9.65 17.62 7.80
N MET A 534 8.56 16.88 7.62
CA MET A 534 8.48 15.42 7.76
C MET A 534 9.16 14.69 6.58
N ALA A 535 10.36 15.14 6.23
CA ALA A 535 11.23 14.54 5.22
C ALA A 535 12.52 14.01 5.86
N THR A 536 12.36 13.36 7.01
CA THR A 536 13.33 12.41 7.56
C THR A 536 12.52 11.23 8.09
N LEU A 537 11.93 10.45 7.18
CA LEU A 537 11.80 9.02 7.46
C LEU A 537 13.23 8.51 7.39
N GLU A 538 13.81 8.40 8.57
CA GLU A 538 15.22 8.18 8.81
C GLU A 538 15.73 6.99 7.99
N CYS A 539 16.82 7.23 7.28
CA CYS A 539 17.75 6.21 6.89
C CYS A 539 18.46 5.70 8.17
N GLU A 540 17.70 5.10 9.08
CA GLU A 540 18.08 4.90 10.50
C GLU A 540 19.20 3.86 10.71
N GLN A 541 19.93 3.45 9.66
CA GLN A 541 20.93 2.38 9.74
C GLN A 541 22.12 2.54 8.79
N LEU A 542 22.30 3.67 8.09
CA LEU A 542 23.46 3.90 7.23
C LEU A 542 24.23 5.11 7.72
N SER A 543 25.55 4.97 7.87
CA SER A 543 26.45 6.12 7.98
C SER A 543 26.42 6.97 6.71
N GLU A 544 26.90 8.22 6.78
CA GLU A 544 26.94 9.12 5.62
C GLU A 544 27.71 8.52 4.43
N ALA A 545 28.83 7.83 4.70
CA ALA A 545 29.60 7.12 3.68
C ALA A 545 28.84 5.94 3.08
N GLU A 546 28.08 5.19 3.90
CA GLU A 546 27.25 4.08 3.43
C GLU A 546 26.03 4.55 2.61
N ALA A 547 25.46 5.71 2.95
CA ALA A 547 24.44 6.34 2.13
C ALA A 547 25.01 6.78 0.78
N ARG A 548 26.22 7.36 0.76
CA ARG A 548 26.90 7.74 -0.49
C ARG A 548 27.19 6.54 -1.39
N ILE A 549 27.81 5.48 -0.88
CA ILE A 549 28.09 4.28 -1.70
C ILE A 549 26.80 3.62 -2.18
N PHE A 550 25.73 3.62 -1.37
CA PHE A 550 24.42 3.13 -1.79
C PHE A 550 23.87 3.89 -3.00
N HIS A 551 23.91 5.23 -2.98
CA HIS A 551 23.46 6.04 -4.11
C HIS A 551 24.33 5.83 -5.36
N MET A 552 25.65 5.77 -5.22
CA MET A 552 26.56 5.50 -6.34
C MET A 552 26.32 4.11 -6.95
N LEU A 553 26.04 3.09 -6.14
CA LEU A 553 25.67 1.76 -6.62
C LEU A 553 24.31 1.74 -7.34
N LEU A 554 23.34 2.56 -6.94
CA LEU A 554 22.08 2.73 -7.67
C LEU A 554 22.32 3.34 -9.06
N ASP A 555 23.24 4.29 -9.18
CA ASP A 555 23.61 4.91 -10.46
C ASP A 555 24.31 3.90 -11.38
N GLU A 556 25.26 3.13 -10.86
CA GLU A 556 25.95 2.08 -11.63
C GLU A 556 24.99 0.97 -12.08
N ARG A 557 24.06 0.53 -11.22
CA ARG A 557 22.98 -0.38 -11.61
C ARG A 557 22.14 0.20 -12.74
N THR A 558 21.86 1.50 -12.71
CA THR A 558 21.09 2.18 -13.75
C THR A 558 21.84 2.23 -15.07
N LYS A 559 23.16 2.48 -15.06
CA LYS A 559 24.02 2.41 -16.25
C LYS A 559 24.02 1.00 -16.85
N LEU A 560 24.18 -0.02 -16.01
CA LEU A 560 24.15 -1.43 -16.43
C LEU A 560 22.78 -1.81 -17.02
N ALA A 561 21.69 -1.41 -16.39
CA ALA A 561 20.34 -1.71 -16.87
C ALA A 561 20.07 -1.10 -18.26
N LYS A 562 20.57 0.11 -18.50
CA LYS A 562 20.48 0.77 -19.81
C LYS A 562 21.26 0.03 -20.89
N SER A 563 22.46 -0.45 -20.61
CA SER A 563 23.29 -1.14 -21.61
C SER A 563 22.67 -2.47 -22.08
N ILE A 564 21.87 -3.12 -21.23
CA ILE A 564 21.16 -4.38 -21.56
C ILE A 564 19.67 -4.18 -21.87
N GLY A 565 19.17 -2.94 -21.89
CA GLY A 565 17.79 -2.60 -22.26
C GLY A 565 16.70 -3.03 -21.27
N THR A 566 17.03 -3.16 -19.98
CA THR A 566 16.09 -3.60 -18.92
C THR A 566 15.86 -2.54 -17.84
N ALA A 567 14.94 -2.79 -16.91
CA ALA A 567 14.68 -1.91 -15.78
C ALA A 567 15.74 -2.09 -14.66
N PRO A 568 16.18 -1.03 -13.96
CA PRO A 568 17.21 -1.16 -12.91
C PRO A 568 16.87 -2.19 -11.83
N TYR A 569 15.62 -2.20 -11.35
CA TYR A 569 15.18 -3.15 -10.33
C TYR A 569 15.13 -4.61 -10.81
N ALA A 570 15.03 -4.85 -12.13
CA ALA A 570 15.02 -6.19 -12.70
C ALA A 570 16.41 -6.84 -12.70
N VAL A 571 17.48 -6.03 -12.71
CA VAL A 571 18.85 -6.49 -12.49
C VAL A 571 19.04 -6.91 -11.04
N CYS A 572 18.72 -6.02 -10.10
CA CYS A 572 18.88 -6.23 -8.67
C CYS A 572 18.02 -5.21 -7.89
N GLY A 573 17.29 -5.62 -6.85
CA GLY A 573 16.39 -4.73 -6.10
C GLY A 573 17.12 -3.76 -5.15
N ASP A 574 16.46 -2.66 -4.76
CA ASP A 574 17.05 -1.61 -3.91
C ASP A 574 17.50 -2.13 -2.54
N GLN A 575 16.74 -3.04 -1.92
CA GLN A 575 17.16 -3.69 -0.67
C GLN A 575 18.43 -4.53 -0.84
N THR A 576 18.57 -5.21 -1.97
CA THR A 576 19.78 -5.99 -2.27
C THR A 576 20.97 -5.06 -2.47
N ILE A 577 20.79 -3.94 -3.17
CA ILE A 577 21.83 -2.90 -3.32
C ILE A 577 22.21 -2.31 -1.95
N LYS A 578 21.23 -2.06 -1.07
CA LYS A 578 21.50 -1.63 0.32
C LYS A 578 22.35 -2.65 1.07
N LYS A 579 22.06 -3.94 0.96
CA LYS A 579 22.88 -5.00 1.57
C LYS A 579 24.26 -5.10 0.94
N ILE A 580 24.39 -4.91 -0.37
CA ILE A 580 25.68 -4.85 -1.07
C ILE A 580 26.50 -3.65 -0.58
N ALA A 581 25.88 -2.48 -0.41
CA ALA A 581 26.52 -1.27 0.12
C ALA A 581 27.03 -1.45 1.56
N LEU A 582 26.31 -2.23 2.38
CA LEU A 582 26.70 -2.56 3.75
C LEU A 582 27.82 -3.61 3.81
N VAL A 583 27.69 -4.70 3.04
CA VAL A 583 28.63 -5.84 3.09
C VAL A 583 29.90 -5.57 2.27
N ARG A 584 29.80 -4.83 1.17
CA ARG A 584 30.89 -4.52 0.22
C ARG A 584 31.69 -5.76 -0.18
N PRO A 585 31.05 -6.78 -0.78
CA PRO A 585 31.67 -8.08 -1.01
C PRO A 585 32.88 -7.99 -1.94
N SER A 586 33.98 -8.66 -1.57
CA SER A 586 35.22 -8.70 -2.35
C SER A 586 35.28 -9.85 -3.36
N THR A 587 34.43 -10.88 -3.20
CA THR A 587 34.42 -12.10 -4.02
C THR A 587 33.02 -12.50 -4.49
N LYS A 588 32.94 -13.29 -5.57
CA LYS A 588 31.66 -13.82 -6.09
C LYS A 588 30.91 -14.67 -5.05
N ALA A 589 31.62 -15.44 -4.24
CA ALA A 589 31.02 -16.26 -3.18
C ALA A 589 30.34 -15.39 -2.11
N ARG A 590 30.97 -14.27 -1.71
CA ARG A 590 30.37 -13.33 -0.75
C ARG A 590 29.21 -12.57 -1.36
N LEU A 591 29.31 -12.18 -2.63
CA LEU A 591 28.20 -11.56 -3.37
C LEU A 591 26.99 -12.50 -3.44
N ALA A 592 27.21 -13.78 -3.75
CA ALA A 592 26.14 -14.81 -3.83
C ALA A 592 25.46 -15.12 -2.49
N ASN A 593 26.08 -14.78 -1.36
CA ASN A 593 25.49 -14.94 -0.04
C ASN A 593 24.64 -13.75 0.41
N ILE A 594 24.58 -12.67 -0.39
CA ILE A 594 23.72 -11.53 -0.10
C ILE A 594 22.29 -11.88 -0.51
N ASP A 595 21.36 -11.79 0.46
CA ASP A 595 19.95 -12.04 0.22
C ASP A 595 19.37 -11.08 -0.83
N GLY A 596 18.77 -11.65 -1.87
CA GLY A 596 18.28 -11.00 -3.09
C GLY A 596 19.23 -11.09 -4.29
N VAL A 597 20.47 -11.59 -4.11
CA VAL A 597 21.40 -11.88 -5.21
C VAL A 597 21.13 -13.30 -5.73
N ASN A 598 20.66 -13.40 -6.97
CA ASN A 598 20.44 -14.69 -7.63
C ASN A 598 21.67 -15.16 -8.41
N GLN A 599 21.73 -16.46 -8.73
CA GLN A 599 22.88 -17.07 -9.39
C GLN A 599 23.14 -16.48 -10.78
N HIS A 600 22.08 -16.18 -11.53
CA HIS A 600 22.18 -15.62 -12.88
C HIS A 600 22.83 -14.22 -12.87
N LEU A 601 22.52 -13.38 -11.87
CA LEU A 601 23.15 -12.08 -11.65
C LEU A 601 24.66 -12.22 -11.40
N VAL A 602 25.07 -13.16 -10.54
CA VAL A 602 26.48 -13.40 -10.21
C VAL A 602 27.26 -13.88 -11.44
N VAL A 603 26.68 -14.79 -12.22
CA VAL A 603 27.34 -15.33 -13.43
C VAL A 603 27.48 -14.25 -14.50
N ARG A 604 26.43 -13.46 -14.73
CA ARG A 604 26.38 -12.51 -15.86
C ARG A 604 27.03 -11.16 -15.56
N HIS A 605 26.92 -10.69 -14.32
CA HIS A 605 27.30 -9.33 -13.93
C HIS A 605 28.19 -9.26 -12.68
N GLY A 606 28.56 -10.41 -12.08
CA GLY A 606 29.32 -10.44 -10.84
C GLY A 606 30.68 -9.74 -10.92
N ASP A 607 31.43 -9.91 -12.02
CA ASP A 607 32.76 -9.29 -12.17
C ASP A 607 32.66 -7.76 -12.24
N TYR A 608 31.73 -7.24 -13.04
CA TYR A 608 31.45 -5.81 -13.13
C TYR A 608 31.06 -5.24 -11.75
N LEU A 609 30.10 -5.87 -11.06
CA LEU A 609 29.66 -5.42 -9.73
C LEU A 609 30.80 -5.41 -8.71
N LEU A 610 31.62 -6.45 -8.68
CA LEU A 610 32.75 -6.53 -7.74
C LEU A 610 33.80 -5.45 -8.03
N GLN A 611 34.09 -5.18 -9.29
CA GLN A 611 35.02 -4.12 -9.67
C GLN A 611 34.48 -2.74 -9.24
N THR A 612 33.23 -2.45 -9.58
CA THR A 612 32.55 -1.22 -9.15
C THR A 612 32.55 -1.05 -7.63
N ILE A 613 32.25 -2.11 -6.87
CA ILE A 613 32.25 -2.06 -5.39
C ILE A 613 33.66 -1.74 -4.87
N ARG A 614 34.71 -2.31 -5.45
CA ARG A 614 36.10 -2.02 -5.05
C ARG A 614 36.45 -0.57 -5.32
N ASP A 615 36.18 -0.08 -6.52
CA ASP A 615 36.53 1.28 -6.93
C ASP A 615 35.80 2.32 -6.06
N LEU A 616 34.49 2.14 -5.85
CA LEU A 616 33.68 3.02 -5.00
C LEU A 616 34.08 2.94 -3.52
N SER A 617 34.44 1.75 -3.03
CA SER A 617 34.90 1.60 -1.65
C SER A 617 36.26 2.26 -1.44
N GLN A 618 37.16 2.20 -2.43
CA GLN A 618 38.43 2.92 -2.40
C GLN A 618 38.23 4.45 -2.41
N GLU A 619 37.37 4.95 -3.29
CA GLU A 619 37.03 6.39 -3.37
C GLU A 619 36.50 6.94 -2.04
N LEU A 620 35.69 6.14 -1.34
CA LEU A 620 35.06 6.52 -0.07
C LEU A 620 35.84 6.08 1.18
N ASN A 621 37.04 5.50 1.02
CA ASN A 621 37.86 4.93 2.11
C ASN A 621 37.10 3.91 2.99
N LEU A 622 36.25 3.08 2.38
CA LEU A 622 35.49 2.04 3.04
C LEU A 622 36.19 0.67 2.93
N SER A 623 36.20 -0.08 4.03
CA SER A 623 36.67 -1.46 4.03
C SER A 623 35.74 -2.37 3.22
N LEU A 624 36.31 -3.30 2.48
CA LEU A 624 35.53 -4.38 1.88
C LEU A 624 35.09 -5.37 2.96
N ASP A 625 34.10 -6.18 2.62
CA ASP A 625 33.74 -7.39 3.37
C ASP A 625 33.25 -7.15 4.80
N GLY A 626 32.76 -5.93 5.08
CA GLY A 626 32.29 -5.53 6.40
C GLY A 626 33.41 -5.46 7.44
N GLY A 627 34.67 -5.32 7.02
CA GLY A 627 35.80 -5.15 7.94
C GLY A 627 35.53 -3.99 8.90
N ALA A 628 35.70 -4.22 10.21
CA ALA A 628 35.50 -3.19 11.22
C ALA A 628 36.24 -1.90 10.83
N ASN A 629 35.54 -0.76 10.82
CA ASN A 629 36.15 0.55 10.68
C ASN A 629 37.15 0.76 11.83
N LEU A 630 38.40 0.40 11.61
CA LEU A 630 39.52 0.94 12.35
C LEU A 630 39.81 2.30 11.72
N GLN A 631 39.52 3.36 12.50
CA GLN A 631 39.65 4.80 12.20
C GLN A 631 38.39 5.36 11.50
N THR A 632 37.54 6.17 12.10
CA THR A 632 37.69 7.15 13.18
C THR A 632 36.63 6.92 14.26
N ALA A 633 37.00 6.17 15.30
CA ALA A 633 36.43 6.47 16.60
C ALA A 633 36.91 7.89 16.94
N ASN A 634 36.00 8.86 16.87
CA ASN A 634 36.11 10.05 17.69
C ASN A 634 36.64 9.58 19.04
N THR A 635 37.75 10.16 19.48
CA THR A 635 38.30 10.02 20.81
C THR A 635 37.22 10.45 21.81
N ARG A 636 36.26 9.57 22.07
CA ARG A 636 35.60 9.49 23.37
C ARG A 636 36.78 9.29 24.28
N LYS A 637 37.13 10.35 25.02
CA LYS A 637 38.03 10.29 26.16
C LYS A 637 37.82 8.93 26.80
N ALA A 638 38.89 8.13 26.87
CA ALA A 638 38.88 6.92 27.63
C ALA A 638 38.32 7.30 29.01
N ASN A 639 37.08 6.88 29.29
CA ASN A 639 36.54 7.00 30.62
C ASN A 639 37.43 6.08 31.45
N GLN A 640 38.29 6.71 32.23
CA GLN A 640 39.19 6.07 33.16
C GLN A 640 38.41 5.02 33.94
N VAL A 641 39.06 3.87 34.17
CA VAL A 641 38.63 2.85 35.13
C VAL A 641 38.05 3.56 36.36
N PRO A 642 36.78 3.33 36.73
CA PRO A 642 36.24 3.96 37.91
C PRO A 642 37.08 3.51 39.11
N ASN A 643 37.70 4.49 39.76
CA ASN A 643 38.64 4.30 40.85
C ASN A 643 38.10 3.25 41.84
N HIS A 644 38.85 2.16 42.06
CA HIS A 644 38.43 0.93 42.79
C HIS A 644 37.95 1.15 44.25
N LYS A 645 37.89 2.39 44.74
CA LYS A 645 37.50 2.75 46.11
C LYS A 645 36.04 3.23 46.27
N LYS A 646 35.20 3.28 45.22
CA LYS A 646 33.81 3.82 45.35
C LYS A 646 32.70 3.08 44.58
N LEU A 647 32.86 1.82 44.21
CA LEU A 647 31.77 1.01 43.62
C LEU A 647 31.43 -0.18 44.52
N THR A 648 30.14 -0.41 44.75
CA THR A 648 29.67 -1.64 45.40
C THR A 648 29.93 -2.84 44.48
N PRO A 649 30.20 -4.05 45.01
CA PRO A 649 30.50 -5.24 44.21
C PRO A 649 29.47 -5.48 43.08
N ALA A 650 28.18 -5.30 43.40
CA ALA A 650 27.08 -5.43 42.43
C ALA A 650 27.20 -4.49 41.22
N LYS A 651 27.68 -3.25 41.41
CA LYS A 651 27.87 -2.29 40.32
C LYS A 651 29.09 -2.62 39.46
N LEU A 652 30.11 -3.24 40.05
CA LEU A 652 31.29 -3.69 39.33
C LEU A 652 30.95 -4.89 38.43
N ASP A 653 30.19 -5.86 38.95
CA ASP A 653 29.77 -7.04 38.19
C ASP A 653 28.78 -6.68 37.08
N ALA A 654 27.85 -5.76 37.34
CA ALA A 654 26.95 -5.20 36.32
C ALA A 654 27.73 -4.55 35.18
N TRP A 655 28.80 -3.82 35.51
CA TRP A 655 29.65 -3.15 34.53
C TRP A 655 30.42 -4.17 33.68
N LYS A 656 30.99 -5.23 34.28
CA LYS A 656 31.66 -6.30 33.53
C LYS A 656 30.69 -7.07 32.63
N MET A 657 29.51 -7.41 33.12
CA MET A 657 28.50 -8.11 32.33
C MET A 657 28.02 -7.31 31.11
N TRP A 658 27.95 -5.99 31.26
CA TRP A 658 27.58 -5.10 30.17
C TRP A 658 28.73 -4.86 29.19
N HIS A 659 29.93 -4.61 29.71
CA HIS A 659 31.05 -4.12 28.91
C HIS A 659 31.94 -5.23 28.33
N GLU A 660 32.22 -6.27 29.13
CA GLU A 660 33.08 -7.38 28.71
C GLU A 660 32.27 -8.50 28.03
N ASN A 661 31.07 -8.79 28.57
CA ASN A 661 30.25 -9.92 28.09
C ASN A 661 29.13 -9.51 27.12
N GLY A 662 28.95 -8.21 26.87
CA GLY A 662 27.99 -7.68 25.89
C GLY A 662 26.52 -7.97 26.18
N LEU A 663 26.15 -8.24 27.43
CA LEU A 663 24.78 -8.60 27.79
C LEU A 663 23.85 -7.36 27.79
N PRO A 664 22.61 -7.49 27.29
CA PRO A 664 21.64 -6.40 27.32
C PRO A 664 21.20 -6.08 28.75
N ILE A 665 20.96 -4.80 29.03
CA ILE A 665 20.66 -4.26 30.37
C ILE A 665 19.50 -4.99 31.06
N GLN A 666 18.49 -5.44 30.30
CA GLN A 666 17.36 -6.21 30.86
C GLN A 666 17.81 -7.54 31.48
N LYS A 667 18.79 -8.22 30.88
CA LYS A 667 19.32 -9.49 31.45
C LYS A 667 20.19 -9.25 32.67
N ILE A 668 20.93 -8.15 32.70
CA ILE A 668 21.79 -7.77 33.84
C ILE A 668 20.93 -7.39 35.04
N ALA A 669 19.84 -6.64 34.83
CA ALA A 669 18.88 -6.29 35.88
C ALA A 669 18.25 -7.55 36.52
N VAL A 670 17.81 -8.51 35.70
CA VAL A 670 17.25 -9.79 36.18
C VAL A 670 18.29 -10.63 36.93
N PHE A 671 19.56 -10.58 36.53
CA PHE A 671 20.63 -11.30 37.20
C PHE A 671 20.95 -10.72 38.59
N LEU A 672 20.96 -9.38 38.71
CA LEU A 672 21.18 -8.70 39.99
C LEU A 672 20.00 -8.87 40.95
N ASP A 673 18.75 -8.83 40.45
CA ASP A 673 17.55 -9.10 41.25
C ASP A 673 17.53 -10.52 41.83
N LYS A 674 18.04 -11.51 41.07
CA LYS A 674 18.17 -12.89 41.58
C LYS A 674 19.20 -13.03 42.69
N ILE A 675 20.30 -12.26 42.65
CA ILE A 675 21.34 -12.29 43.68
C ILE A 675 20.86 -11.62 44.96
N TYR A 676 20.11 -10.51 44.87
CA TYR A 676 19.60 -9.81 46.05
C TYR A 676 18.47 -10.57 46.77
N ASN A 677 17.67 -11.36 46.05
CA ASN A 677 16.63 -12.21 46.67
C ASN A 677 17.16 -13.48 47.36
N TYR A 678 18.46 -13.79 47.25
CA TYR A 678 19.10 -14.92 47.94
C TYR A 678 19.94 -14.49 49.16
N MET A 679 20.04 -13.19 49.45
CA MET A 679 20.79 -12.63 50.58
C MET A 679 19.93 -11.84 51.59
N LEU A 680 18.61 -11.99 51.51
CA LEU A 680 17.63 -11.65 52.55
C LEU A 680 16.96 -12.96 52.99
#